data_AF-A0A9P1IQ00-F1
#
_entry.id   AF-A0A9P1IQ00-F1
#
_cell.length_a   1.000
_cell.length_b   1.000
_cell.length_c   1.000
_cell.angle_alpha   90.00
_cell.angle_beta   90.00
_cell.angle_gamma   90.00
#
_symmetry.space_group_name_H-M   'P 1'
#
loop_
_entity.id
_entity.type
_entity.pdbx_description
1 polymer ?
#
loop_
_entity_poly.entity_id
_entity_poly.type
_entity_poly.pdbx_seq_one_letter_code
_entity_poly.pdbx_strand_id
1 'polypeptide(L)'
;MNIFSNNGPFSLLYGGTDEGQKLTRAQVIHRDNERANLETICRLVIRALLEDAMESSNRLIEGDSQTLSDLLMMLEKVLFHGFKSSMKTALIALRTPDAELWTMIQKIGRTSEILRESVQCIDRLESLITPISKIRAILRLTMMQKKLSDLFDGIINFSLIKDFYESYAFLRQEKAVVLSGALVGLRVIECNLVLEYDNLQEQPLSVDLSMYVKLPTISNTNEPIENGNLKDNERKRLLDQNNFLEERIRYLEANLEETKRKVEVVNDSNSSISIDSFSAVSYRRPSEDDRDNENEKLISKIVELEDTNSHLQEQVNDKSKVCTDLYDKLRLSEECIRKLETDFLRLKSHYEEDKNALCKEIEHLQIQKTNVSSELDAKQTSDEELRVEFQKKCEQYNTAIANLEEKQKLLVNAETEIIRLESELKEMPALKKEKSDLGLRLRFETERANENEKALEELGGRLSESKLRMIELTEELLPKSDAQWAKDSDVSNCTACTEVFSMTKRKHHCRMCGSIFCANCSEGRVKLPSNPRPARVCDICYNILKTRNNPTMSARLLRNVLTTAAKQQQRTMYENPYINRFKARSKVSEDFHKKSTGITGLFVNENPHRALTVVYGRILRAVEQMPQDSAYRKYTEAIVKQRLALVQSEDNIERLEQKIGMGQIEEVIEQAELELETTRNILDSKAWEPLVEAAPKGQWAWPV
;
A
#
# COMPACT_ATOMS: atom_id res chain seq x y z
N MET A 1 3.98 -8.48 -0.19
CA MET A 1 4.81 -9.44 -0.96
C MET A 1 6.08 -8.69 -1.31
N ASN A 2 7.13 -8.86 -0.52
CA ASN A 2 8.26 -7.93 -0.55
C ASN A 2 9.32 -8.55 -1.46
N ILE A 3 9.45 -8.01 -2.67
CA ILE A 3 10.32 -8.59 -3.70
C ILE A 3 11.65 -7.82 -3.70
N PHE A 4 12.75 -8.50 -3.33
CA PHE A 4 14.18 -8.09 -3.33
C PHE A 4 14.73 -7.29 -2.12
N SER A 5 15.41 -7.94 -1.17
CA SER A 5 16.25 -7.26 -0.15
C SER A 5 17.35 -8.22 0.37
N ASN A 6 18.54 -7.78 0.84
CA ASN A 6 19.33 -6.58 0.48
C ASN A 6 20.85 -6.95 0.54
N ASN A 7 21.65 -6.31 -0.32
CA ASN A 7 23.12 -6.23 -0.45
C ASN A 7 24.09 -7.30 0.13
N GLY A 8 24.94 -7.81 -0.78
CA GLY A 8 26.26 -8.42 -0.54
C GLY A 8 27.08 -8.33 -1.84
N PRO A 9 28.43 -8.19 -1.81
CA PRO A 9 29.20 -7.74 -2.98
C PRO A 9 29.25 -8.76 -4.12
N PHE A 10 28.99 -8.29 -5.35
CA PHE A 10 28.98 -9.06 -6.60
C PHE A 10 30.28 -9.88 -6.79
N SER A 11 30.23 -11.15 -6.42
CA SER A 11 31.34 -12.08 -6.61
C SER A 11 30.87 -13.54 -6.63
N LEU A 12 31.41 -14.31 -7.59
CA LEU A 12 31.47 -15.78 -7.59
C LEU A 12 30.12 -16.56 -7.51
N LEU A 13 29.49 -16.82 -8.67
CA LEU A 13 29.47 -18.16 -9.32
C LEU A 13 28.34 -18.29 -10.36
N TYR A 14 28.64 -17.98 -11.63
CA TYR A 14 27.82 -18.40 -12.78
C TYR A 14 28.65 -19.31 -13.69
N GLY A 15 28.27 -20.58 -13.76
CA GLY A 15 29.03 -21.62 -14.48
C GLY A 15 28.14 -22.43 -15.42
N GLY A 16 28.55 -22.48 -16.69
CA GLY A 16 27.91 -23.28 -17.75
C GLY A 16 26.67 -22.64 -18.41
N THR A 17 26.35 -22.92 -19.67
CA THR A 17 27.12 -23.58 -20.74
C THR A 17 26.59 -23.13 -22.10
N ASP A 18 27.53 -22.86 -23.01
CA ASP A 18 27.51 -23.02 -24.47
C ASP A 18 26.42 -22.40 -25.36
N GLU A 19 26.84 -22.15 -26.59
CA GLU A 19 26.02 -21.66 -27.69
C GLU A 19 24.95 -22.68 -28.09
N GLY A 20 23.72 -22.23 -28.34
CA GLY A 20 22.72 -23.04 -29.03
C GLY A 20 21.84 -23.97 -28.18
N GLN A 21 21.86 -23.89 -26.84
CA GLN A 21 20.80 -24.54 -26.05
C GLN A 21 19.43 -23.97 -26.40
N LYS A 22 18.55 -24.81 -26.98
CA LYS A 22 17.12 -24.51 -27.09
C LYS A 22 16.52 -24.48 -25.69
N LEU A 23 16.15 -23.28 -25.25
CA LEU A 23 15.45 -23.07 -23.98
C LEU A 23 14.22 -23.97 -23.87
N THR A 24 13.97 -24.53 -22.69
CA THR A 24 12.74 -25.28 -22.43
C THR A 24 11.54 -24.33 -22.46
N ARG A 25 10.33 -24.85 -22.71
CA ARG A 25 9.09 -24.04 -22.68
C ARG A 25 8.93 -23.27 -21.36
N ALA A 26 9.31 -23.87 -20.22
CA ALA A 26 9.30 -23.20 -18.93
C ALA A 26 10.35 -22.08 -18.83
N GLN A 27 11.57 -22.28 -19.32
CA GLN A 27 12.61 -21.24 -19.37
C GLN A 27 12.22 -20.04 -20.25
N VAL A 28 11.51 -20.28 -21.37
CA VAL A 28 10.94 -19.22 -22.21
C VAL A 28 9.85 -18.46 -21.44
N ILE A 29 8.84 -19.17 -20.91
CA ILE A 29 7.74 -18.56 -20.15
C ILE A 29 8.25 -17.76 -18.94
N HIS A 30 9.25 -18.27 -18.22
CA HIS A 30 9.86 -17.56 -17.08
C HIS A 30 10.46 -16.22 -17.53
N ARG A 31 11.30 -16.22 -18.57
CA ARG A 31 11.93 -15.01 -19.13
C ARG A 31 10.92 -14.05 -19.76
N ASP A 32 9.84 -14.56 -20.33
CA ASP A 32 8.75 -13.75 -20.87
C ASP A 32 7.95 -13.05 -19.75
N ASN A 33 7.74 -13.74 -18.63
CA ASN A 33 7.17 -13.17 -17.41
C ASN A 33 8.12 -12.16 -16.75
N GLU A 34 9.43 -12.41 -16.68
CA GLU A 34 10.42 -11.44 -16.19
C GLU A 34 10.36 -10.13 -16.99
N ARG A 35 10.32 -10.21 -18.33
CA ARG A 35 10.17 -9.02 -19.20
C ARG A 35 8.82 -8.34 -19.01
N ALA A 36 7.73 -9.08 -18.83
CA ALA A 36 6.41 -8.50 -18.55
C ALA A 36 6.39 -7.77 -17.20
N ASN A 37 6.99 -8.35 -16.16
CA ASN A 37 7.08 -7.75 -14.83
C ASN A 37 7.93 -6.47 -14.86
N LEU A 38 9.10 -6.48 -15.53
CA LEU A 38 9.90 -5.27 -15.71
C LEU A 38 9.11 -4.15 -16.41
N GLU A 39 8.45 -4.45 -17.53
CA GLU A 39 7.63 -3.47 -18.26
C GLU A 39 6.51 -2.90 -17.38
N THR A 40 5.73 -3.78 -16.72
CA THR A 40 4.58 -3.38 -15.90
C THR A 40 5.00 -2.58 -14.68
N ILE A 41 6.03 -3.01 -13.95
CA ILE A 41 6.50 -2.30 -12.75
C ILE A 41 7.11 -0.94 -13.14
N CYS A 42 7.97 -0.88 -14.16
CA CYS A 42 8.48 0.40 -14.66
C CYS A 42 7.34 1.36 -15.02
N ARG A 43 6.31 0.90 -15.75
CA ARG A 43 5.16 1.73 -16.11
C ARG A 43 4.32 2.19 -14.91
N LEU A 44 4.17 1.36 -13.88
CA LEU A 44 3.47 1.74 -12.64
C LEU A 44 4.24 2.82 -11.88
N VAL A 45 5.56 2.68 -11.75
CA VAL A 45 6.41 3.67 -11.04
C VAL A 45 6.52 4.98 -11.86
N ILE A 46 6.70 4.93 -13.18
CA ILE A 46 6.64 6.10 -14.07
C ILE A 46 5.32 6.86 -13.89
N ARG A 47 4.19 6.14 -13.83
CA ARG A 47 2.88 6.75 -13.64
C ARG A 47 2.76 7.41 -12.25
N ALA A 48 3.17 6.72 -11.18
CA ALA A 48 3.12 7.29 -9.84
C ALA A 48 3.99 8.55 -9.72
N LEU A 49 5.22 8.52 -10.26
CA LEU A 49 6.12 9.68 -10.28
C LEU A 49 5.55 10.87 -11.08
N LEU A 50 4.75 10.62 -12.12
CA LEU A 50 4.01 11.65 -12.87
C LEU A 50 2.79 12.17 -12.10
N GLU A 51 2.09 11.34 -11.33
CA GLU A 51 1.03 11.76 -10.41
C GLU A 51 1.62 12.66 -9.31
N ASP A 52 2.66 12.20 -8.60
CA ASP A 52 3.40 12.97 -7.57
C ASP A 52 3.87 14.35 -8.10
N ALA A 53 4.53 14.35 -9.27
CA ALA A 53 5.08 15.57 -9.86
C ALA A 53 3.99 16.54 -10.33
N MET A 54 2.81 16.05 -10.72
CA MET A 54 1.66 16.89 -11.10
C MET A 54 0.93 17.50 -9.91
N GLU A 55 0.96 16.86 -8.73
CA GLU A 55 0.42 17.40 -7.49
C GLU A 55 1.35 18.47 -6.88
N SER A 56 2.66 18.39 -7.13
CA SER A 56 3.61 19.42 -6.74
C SER A 56 3.42 20.73 -7.52
N SER A 57 3.27 21.86 -6.81
CA SER A 57 2.91 23.17 -7.39
C SER A 57 3.90 23.69 -8.45
N ASN A 58 5.18 23.32 -8.35
CA ASN A 58 6.25 23.73 -9.26
C ASN A 58 6.71 22.61 -10.23
N ARG A 59 6.19 21.38 -10.14
CA ARG A 59 6.67 20.19 -10.91
C ARG A 59 8.16 19.86 -10.72
N LEU A 60 8.73 20.33 -9.61
CA LEU A 60 10.15 20.29 -9.30
C LEU A 60 10.42 19.24 -8.21
N ILE A 61 11.18 18.21 -8.57
CA ILE A 61 11.65 17.18 -7.64
C ILE A 61 13.04 17.59 -7.12
N GLU A 62 13.08 18.06 -5.86
CA GLU A 62 14.26 18.60 -5.19
C GLU A 62 15.07 17.56 -4.38
N GLY A 63 14.82 16.26 -4.57
CA GLY A 63 15.55 15.18 -3.91
C GLY A 63 15.12 13.77 -4.34
N ASP A 64 15.80 12.75 -3.84
CA ASP A 64 15.48 11.35 -4.12
C ASP A 64 14.18 10.92 -3.39
N SER A 65 13.03 11.05 -4.05
CA SER A 65 11.78 10.45 -3.57
C SER A 65 11.84 8.91 -3.63
N GLN A 66 10.96 8.23 -2.91
CA GLN A 66 10.83 6.76 -3.05
C GLN A 66 10.43 6.37 -4.48
N THR A 67 9.51 7.12 -5.09
CA THR A 67 9.03 6.91 -6.46
C THR A 67 10.12 7.15 -7.51
N LEU A 68 11.05 8.08 -7.28
CA LEU A 68 12.23 8.27 -8.11
C LEU A 68 13.28 7.16 -7.90
N SER A 69 13.52 6.78 -6.65
CA SER A 69 14.51 5.76 -6.27
C SER A 69 14.14 4.38 -6.85
N ASP A 70 12.86 4.02 -6.74
CA ASP A 70 12.30 2.79 -7.31
C ASP A 70 12.38 2.80 -8.85
N LEU A 71 12.15 3.96 -9.49
CA LEU A 71 12.30 4.10 -10.94
C LEU A 71 13.75 3.88 -11.38
N LEU A 72 14.70 4.58 -10.74
CA LEU A 72 16.12 4.50 -11.10
C LEU A 72 16.67 3.08 -10.95
N MET A 73 16.26 2.34 -9.90
CA MET A 73 16.62 0.93 -9.72
C MET A 73 15.93 0.01 -10.74
N MET A 74 14.66 0.22 -11.06
CA MET A 74 13.97 -0.58 -12.06
C MET A 74 14.57 -0.37 -13.47
N LEU A 75 15.04 0.83 -13.78
CA LEU A 75 15.79 1.12 -15.00
C LEU A 75 17.20 0.48 -14.97
N GLU A 76 17.89 0.46 -13.84
CA GLU A 76 19.15 -0.30 -13.68
C GLU A 76 18.94 -1.80 -13.95
N LYS A 77 17.86 -2.41 -13.42
CA LYS A 77 17.51 -3.81 -13.71
C LYS A 77 17.18 -4.05 -15.19
N VAL A 78 16.54 -3.11 -15.87
CA VAL A 78 16.31 -3.18 -17.32
C VAL A 78 17.63 -3.14 -18.10
N LEU A 79 18.60 -2.32 -17.70
CA LEU A 79 19.93 -2.24 -18.32
C LEU A 79 20.74 -3.55 -18.16
N PHE A 80 20.59 -4.27 -17.04
CA PHE A 80 21.32 -5.53 -16.84
C PHE A 80 20.57 -6.79 -17.32
N HIS A 81 19.25 -6.73 -17.60
CA HIS A 81 18.46 -7.91 -18.00
C HIS A 81 18.95 -8.51 -19.33
N GLY A 82 19.66 -9.63 -19.25
CA GLY A 82 20.20 -10.36 -20.41
C GLY A 82 21.45 -9.72 -21.02
N PHE A 83 22.19 -8.91 -20.25
CA PHE A 83 23.50 -8.39 -20.63
C PHE A 83 24.54 -9.52 -20.67
N LYS A 84 25.39 -9.54 -21.71
CA LYS A 84 26.44 -10.52 -21.93
C LYS A 84 27.73 -10.09 -21.23
N SER A 85 28.08 -10.75 -20.13
CA SER A 85 29.41 -10.60 -19.53
C SER A 85 30.48 -11.30 -20.38
N SER A 86 31.51 -10.56 -20.82
CA SER A 86 32.58 -11.10 -21.69
C SER A 86 33.64 -11.92 -20.95
N MET A 87 33.25 -12.67 -19.91
CA MET A 87 34.09 -13.56 -19.09
C MET A 87 34.75 -14.73 -19.86
N LYS A 88 34.43 -14.96 -21.14
CA LYS A 88 34.78 -16.19 -21.88
C LYS A 88 35.79 -16.05 -23.03
N THR A 89 36.09 -14.85 -23.53
CA THR A 89 36.65 -14.71 -24.91
C THR A 89 37.95 -13.91 -25.04
N ALA A 90 38.67 -13.63 -23.94
CA ALA A 90 39.97 -12.96 -24.01
C ALA A 90 40.96 -13.46 -22.94
N LEU A 91 42.25 -13.50 -23.29
CA LEU A 91 43.38 -13.69 -22.37
C LEU A 91 43.67 -12.44 -21.49
N ILE A 92 42.75 -11.49 -21.45
CA ILE A 92 42.82 -10.27 -20.64
C ILE A 92 41.71 -10.38 -19.59
N ALA A 93 42.10 -10.76 -18.38
CA ALA A 93 41.18 -10.83 -17.25
C ALA A 93 40.72 -9.43 -16.78
N LEU A 94 39.75 -9.42 -15.85
CA LEU A 94 39.37 -8.25 -15.04
C LEU A 94 38.68 -7.10 -15.80
N ARG A 95 37.58 -7.41 -16.51
CA ARG A 95 36.49 -6.46 -16.71
C ARG A 95 35.21 -6.99 -16.07
N THR A 96 34.49 -6.11 -15.39
CA THR A 96 33.21 -6.38 -14.73
C THR A 96 32.05 -5.98 -15.65
N PRO A 97 30.84 -6.56 -15.50
CA PRO A 97 29.73 -6.28 -16.41
C PRO A 97 29.31 -4.81 -16.46
N ASP A 98 29.43 -4.09 -15.34
CA ASP A 98 29.19 -2.64 -15.27
C ASP A 98 30.25 -1.82 -16.04
N ALA A 99 31.52 -2.26 -16.06
CA ALA A 99 32.55 -1.65 -16.90
C ALA A 99 32.29 -1.89 -18.41
N GLU A 100 31.75 -3.05 -18.77
CA GLU A 100 31.38 -3.39 -20.15
C GLU A 100 30.13 -2.61 -20.60
N LEU A 101 29.12 -2.48 -19.74
CA LEU A 101 27.93 -1.67 -19.96
C LEU A 101 28.27 -0.16 -20.05
N TRP A 102 29.14 0.35 -19.18
CA TRP A 102 29.64 1.73 -19.30
C TRP A 102 30.43 1.93 -20.61
N THR A 103 31.26 0.97 -21.00
CA THR A 103 31.96 1.01 -22.31
C THR A 103 30.97 1.04 -23.48
N MET A 104 29.83 0.37 -23.39
CA MET A 104 28.77 0.44 -24.40
C MET A 104 28.12 1.83 -24.44
N ILE A 105 27.76 2.41 -23.29
CA ILE A 105 27.21 3.77 -23.18
C ILE A 105 28.21 4.81 -23.71
N GLN A 106 29.52 4.64 -23.46
CA GLN A 106 30.58 5.46 -24.03
C GLN A 106 30.68 5.35 -25.57
N LYS A 107 30.39 4.18 -26.16
CA LYS A 107 30.30 4.05 -27.64
C LYS A 107 29.08 4.82 -28.16
N ILE A 108 27.92 4.66 -27.53
CA ILE A 108 26.66 5.34 -27.91
C ILE A 108 26.81 6.87 -27.79
N GLY A 109 27.45 7.38 -26.73
CA GLY A 109 27.74 8.81 -26.57
C GLY A 109 28.77 9.38 -27.56
N ARG A 110 29.46 8.55 -28.36
CA ARG A 110 30.31 9.01 -29.47
C ARG A 110 29.53 9.08 -30.79
N THR A 111 28.45 8.31 -30.93
CA THR A 111 27.61 8.28 -32.15
C THR A 111 26.34 9.12 -32.03
N SER A 112 25.80 9.32 -30.83
CA SER A 112 24.62 10.14 -30.56
C SER A 112 25.03 11.54 -30.11
N GLU A 113 24.73 12.55 -30.92
CA GLU A 113 25.03 13.95 -30.60
C GLU A 113 24.28 14.44 -29.35
N ILE A 114 23.06 13.94 -29.13
CA ILE A 114 22.19 14.28 -28.00
C ILE A 114 22.84 13.87 -26.66
N LEU A 115 23.42 12.66 -26.62
CA LEU A 115 23.99 12.06 -25.40
C LEU A 115 25.48 12.38 -25.20
N ARG A 116 26.15 12.91 -26.23
CA ARG A 116 27.60 13.19 -26.25
C ARG A 116 28.05 14.05 -25.06
N GLU A 117 27.30 15.09 -24.76
CA GLU A 117 27.58 16.01 -23.65
C GLU A 117 27.35 15.32 -22.28
N SER A 118 26.26 14.57 -22.15
CA SER A 118 25.86 13.88 -20.93
C SER A 118 26.92 12.85 -20.52
N VAL A 119 27.39 12.03 -21.48
CA VAL A 119 28.45 11.03 -21.24
C VAL A 119 29.80 11.70 -20.95
N GLN A 120 30.16 12.76 -21.68
CA GLN A 120 31.38 13.51 -21.40
C GLN A 120 31.38 14.22 -20.05
N CYS A 121 30.21 14.62 -19.53
CA CYS A 121 30.08 15.17 -18.18
C CYS A 121 30.45 14.10 -17.13
N ILE A 122 29.84 12.92 -17.21
CA ILE A 122 30.09 11.81 -16.27
C ILE A 122 31.55 11.32 -16.32
N ASP A 123 32.20 11.31 -17.49
CA ASP A 123 33.62 10.95 -17.58
C ASP A 123 34.60 12.01 -17.06
N ARG A 124 34.15 13.26 -16.81
CA ARG A 124 34.95 14.33 -16.17
C ARG A 124 34.75 14.44 -14.65
N LEU A 125 33.79 13.71 -14.07
CA LEU A 125 33.56 13.70 -12.63
C LEU A 125 34.54 12.76 -11.93
N GLU A 126 35.64 13.31 -11.42
CA GLU A 126 36.69 12.56 -10.70
C GLU A 126 36.18 11.85 -9.43
N SER A 127 35.03 12.27 -8.89
CA SER A 127 34.33 11.60 -7.80
C SER A 127 33.75 10.22 -8.17
N LEU A 128 33.54 9.92 -9.45
CA LEU A 128 32.84 8.71 -9.90
C LEU A 128 33.81 7.56 -10.21
N ILE A 129 34.34 6.96 -9.14
CA ILE A 129 35.38 5.91 -9.18
C ILE A 129 34.88 4.61 -9.83
N THR A 130 33.62 4.22 -9.60
CA THR A 130 33.10 2.90 -10.01
C THR A 130 32.24 2.98 -11.29
N PRO A 131 32.29 2.00 -12.21
CA PRO A 131 31.46 2.04 -13.42
C PRO A 131 29.96 2.01 -13.10
N ILE A 132 29.53 1.25 -12.09
CA ILE A 132 28.16 1.30 -11.58
C ILE A 132 27.74 2.70 -11.09
N SER A 133 28.62 3.44 -10.40
CA SER A 133 28.32 4.84 -10.04
C SER A 133 28.18 5.75 -11.27
N LYS A 134 28.93 5.50 -12.35
CA LYS A 134 28.77 6.21 -13.63
C LYS A 134 27.47 5.86 -14.35
N ILE A 135 27.01 4.61 -14.28
CA ILE A 135 25.70 4.17 -14.80
C ILE A 135 24.55 4.85 -14.04
N ARG A 136 24.62 4.90 -12.71
CA ARG A 136 23.63 5.60 -11.88
C ARG A 136 23.64 7.11 -12.07
N ALA A 137 24.83 7.70 -12.26
CA ALA A 137 24.99 9.11 -12.54
C ALA A 137 24.46 9.50 -13.94
N ILE A 138 24.66 8.68 -14.99
CA ILE A 138 24.09 9.00 -16.31
C ILE A 138 22.55 8.87 -16.32
N LEU A 139 21.96 7.95 -15.55
CA LEU A 139 20.51 7.89 -15.36
C LEU A 139 19.98 9.17 -14.69
N ARG A 140 20.53 9.58 -13.54
CA ARG A 140 20.13 10.83 -12.87
C ARG A 140 20.38 12.07 -13.75
N LEU A 141 21.55 12.17 -14.40
CA LEU A 141 21.90 13.31 -15.26
C LEU A 141 21.01 13.42 -16.51
N THR A 142 20.74 12.30 -17.20
CA THR A 142 19.85 12.33 -18.39
C THR A 142 18.41 12.62 -18.00
N MET A 143 17.98 12.26 -16.78
CA MET A 143 16.69 12.69 -16.23
C MET A 143 16.63 14.20 -15.99
N MET A 144 17.62 14.79 -15.30
CA MET A 144 17.73 16.24 -15.11
C MET A 144 17.77 17.00 -16.45
N GLN A 145 18.46 16.45 -17.45
CA GLN A 145 18.58 17.03 -18.79
C GLN A 145 17.37 16.74 -19.71
N LYS A 146 16.33 16.04 -19.23
CA LYS A 146 15.15 15.63 -20.02
C LYS A 146 15.49 14.77 -21.26
N LYS A 147 16.64 14.08 -21.21
CA LYS A 147 17.24 13.19 -22.23
C LYS A 147 17.13 11.69 -21.89
N LEU A 148 16.35 11.31 -20.87
CA LEU A 148 16.30 9.92 -20.36
C LEU A 148 15.71 8.92 -21.38
N SER A 149 14.67 9.30 -22.13
CA SER A 149 14.17 8.47 -23.25
C SER A 149 15.22 8.30 -24.33
N ASP A 150 15.95 9.37 -24.68
CA ASP A 150 16.98 9.38 -25.72
C ASP A 150 18.16 8.44 -25.38
N LEU A 151 18.43 8.24 -24.08
CA LEU A 151 19.40 7.25 -23.61
C LEU A 151 18.93 5.82 -23.93
N PHE A 152 17.66 5.50 -23.64
CA PHE A 152 17.09 4.18 -23.92
C PHE A 152 16.91 3.93 -25.42
N ASP A 153 16.40 4.91 -26.19
CA ASP A 153 16.34 4.84 -27.66
C ASP A 153 17.74 4.69 -28.28
N GLY A 154 18.73 5.42 -27.75
CA GLY A 154 20.13 5.31 -28.18
C GLY A 154 20.77 3.95 -27.90
N ILE A 155 20.31 3.24 -26.87
CA ILE A 155 20.70 1.85 -26.57
C ILE A 155 19.96 0.88 -27.49
N ILE A 156 18.64 0.97 -27.60
CA ILE A 156 17.79 0.06 -28.42
C ILE A 156 18.22 0.08 -29.88
N ASN A 157 18.51 1.26 -30.44
CA ASN A 157 18.94 1.45 -31.83
C ASN A 157 20.45 1.26 -32.05
N PHE A 158 21.22 0.88 -31.03
CA PHE A 158 22.67 0.70 -31.15
C PHE A 158 23.00 -0.50 -32.05
N SER A 159 23.71 -0.25 -33.15
CA SER A 159 24.00 -1.26 -34.19
C SER A 159 24.70 -2.53 -33.66
N LEU A 160 25.49 -2.40 -32.58
CA LEU A 160 26.21 -3.49 -31.93
C LEU A 160 25.50 -4.04 -30.67
N ILE A 161 24.22 -3.71 -30.41
CA ILE A 161 23.47 -4.20 -29.24
C ILE A 161 23.47 -5.75 -29.14
N LYS A 162 23.58 -6.44 -30.27
CA LYS A 162 23.63 -7.92 -30.36
C LYS A 162 24.90 -8.52 -29.73
N ASP A 163 25.98 -7.74 -29.65
CA ASP A 163 27.25 -8.15 -29.06
C ASP A 163 27.20 -8.07 -27.53
N PHE A 164 26.46 -7.09 -27.00
CA PHE A 164 26.33 -6.81 -25.58
C PHE A 164 25.11 -7.46 -24.90
N TYR A 165 24.09 -7.88 -25.66
CA TYR A 165 22.86 -8.44 -25.10
C TYR A 165 22.42 -9.73 -25.79
N GLU A 166 21.82 -10.64 -25.01
CA GLU A 166 21.23 -11.86 -25.50
C GLU A 166 19.94 -11.66 -26.31
N SER A 167 19.55 -12.66 -27.11
CA SER A 167 18.34 -12.59 -27.95
C SER A 167 17.05 -12.34 -27.17
N TYR A 168 16.99 -12.81 -25.93
CA TYR A 168 15.88 -12.65 -24.99
C TYR A 168 16.02 -11.44 -24.05
N ALA A 169 17.06 -10.62 -24.19
CA ALA A 169 17.26 -9.43 -23.36
C ALA A 169 16.13 -8.40 -23.53
N PHE A 170 15.76 -7.68 -22.47
CA PHE A 170 14.64 -6.73 -22.50
C PHE A 170 14.83 -5.68 -23.60
N LEU A 171 16.01 -5.07 -23.64
CA LEU A 171 16.39 -4.02 -24.59
C LEU A 171 16.50 -4.47 -26.06
N ARG A 172 16.34 -5.78 -26.33
CA ARG A 172 16.30 -6.36 -27.69
C ARG A 172 14.89 -6.83 -28.11
N GLN A 173 13.86 -6.41 -27.39
CA GLN A 173 12.47 -6.86 -27.55
C GLN A 173 11.54 -5.64 -27.66
N GLU A 174 10.39 -5.79 -28.31
CA GLU A 174 9.44 -4.67 -28.59
C GLU A 174 9.00 -3.91 -27.33
N LYS A 175 8.93 -4.61 -26.18
CA LYS A 175 8.64 -4.03 -24.85
C LYS A 175 9.59 -2.90 -24.45
N ALA A 176 10.83 -2.87 -24.96
CA ALA A 176 11.76 -1.78 -24.69
C ALA A 176 11.37 -0.48 -25.41
N VAL A 177 10.79 -0.56 -26.60
CA VAL A 177 10.25 0.62 -27.31
C VAL A 177 9.05 1.18 -26.55
N VAL A 178 8.19 0.31 -26.00
CA VAL A 178 7.06 0.70 -25.13
C VAL A 178 7.54 1.40 -23.86
N LEU A 179 8.60 0.89 -23.21
CA LEU A 179 9.21 1.53 -22.05
C LEU A 179 9.84 2.88 -22.40
N SER A 180 10.60 2.96 -23.50
CA SER A 180 11.26 4.19 -23.94
C SER A 180 10.24 5.29 -24.25
N GLY A 181 9.15 4.95 -24.95
CA GLY A 181 8.01 5.84 -25.17
C GLY A 181 7.32 6.31 -23.88
N ALA A 182 7.26 5.47 -22.84
CA ALA A 182 6.75 5.88 -21.53
C ALA A 182 7.70 6.86 -20.81
N LEU A 183 9.02 6.71 -20.98
CA LEU A 183 10.02 7.63 -20.41
C LEU A 183 9.96 9.04 -21.03
N VAL A 184 9.43 9.20 -22.25
CA VAL A 184 9.20 10.53 -22.87
C VAL A 184 8.29 11.40 -22.00
N GLY A 185 7.31 10.80 -21.29
CA GLY A 185 6.41 11.52 -20.39
C GLY A 185 7.14 12.24 -19.24
N LEU A 186 8.28 11.71 -18.79
CA LEU A 186 9.08 12.30 -17.70
C LEU A 186 9.74 13.63 -18.10
N ARG A 187 9.79 13.99 -19.38
CA ARG A 187 10.30 15.29 -19.85
C ARG A 187 9.51 16.50 -19.30
N VAL A 188 8.29 16.30 -18.81
CA VAL A 188 7.48 17.35 -18.16
C VAL A 188 7.93 17.67 -16.74
N ILE A 189 8.68 16.76 -16.10
CA ILE A 189 9.16 16.90 -14.71
C ILE A 189 10.46 17.70 -14.71
N GLU A 190 10.64 18.60 -13.75
CA GLU A 190 11.90 19.28 -13.50
C GLU A 190 12.58 18.56 -12.33
N CYS A 191 13.84 18.14 -12.47
CA CYS A 191 14.53 17.33 -11.47
C CYS A 191 15.86 17.99 -11.10
N ASN A 192 16.12 18.16 -9.80
CA ASN A 192 17.39 18.67 -9.28
C ASN A 192 18.07 17.58 -8.44
N LEU A 193 18.78 16.66 -9.11
CA LEU A 193 19.28 15.42 -8.50
C LEU A 193 20.76 15.52 -8.17
N VAL A 194 21.15 14.95 -7.03
CA VAL A 194 22.54 14.94 -6.56
C VAL A 194 23.34 13.85 -7.29
N LEU A 195 24.56 14.20 -7.73
CA LEU A 195 25.50 13.31 -8.46
C LEU A 195 26.75 12.97 -7.63
N GLU A 196 26.72 13.24 -6.32
CA GLU A 196 27.80 12.94 -5.38
C GLU A 196 27.90 11.43 -5.10
N TYR A 197 29.13 10.93 -4.97
CA TYR A 197 29.45 9.49 -4.95
C TYR A 197 28.65 8.68 -3.93
N ASP A 198 28.48 9.20 -2.72
CA ASP A 198 27.84 8.48 -1.61
C ASP A 198 26.35 8.20 -1.91
N ASN A 199 25.64 9.17 -2.49
CA ASN A 199 24.24 9.05 -2.93
C ASN A 199 24.05 8.15 -4.18
N LEU A 200 25.15 7.65 -4.76
CA LEU A 200 25.14 6.72 -5.89
C LEU A 200 25.51 5.28 -5.49
N GLN A 201 26.07 5.05 -4.30
CA GLN A 201 26.40 3.71 -3.83
C GLN A 201 25.16 2.91 -3.42
N GLU A 202 24.24 3.56 -2.71
CA GLU A 202 23.01 2.93 -2.24
C GLU A 202 21.85 3.11 -3.23
N GLN A 203 21.12 2.02 -3.46
CA GLN A 203 19.79 2.00 -4.08
C GLN A 203 18.95 0.94 -3.34
N PRO A 204 17.62 1.10 -3.27
CA PRO A 204 16.74 0.05 -2.76
C PRO A 204 16.86 -1.18 -3.66
N LEU A 205 16.91 -2.40 -3.11
CA LEU A 205 16.81 -3.58 -3.99
C LEU A 205 15.35 -3.88 -4.40
N SER A 206 14.37 -3.54 -3.56
CA SER A 206 12.94 -3.76 -3.75
C SER A 206 12.21 -2.50 -4.16
N VAL A 207 11.28 -2.63 -5.10
CA VAL A 207 10.09 -1.76 -5.16
C VAL A 207 9.06 -2.40 -4.23
N ASP A 208 8.54 -1.66 -3.25
CA ASP A 208 7.35 -2.14 -2.54
C ASP A 208 6.10 -1.86 -3.38
N LEU A 209 5.67 -2.89 -4.11
CA LEU A 209 4.50 -2.80 -4.99
C LEU A 209 3.21 -2.43 -4.25
N SER A 210 3.11 -2.53 -2.92
CA SER A 210 1.91 -2.05 -2.21
C SER A 210 1.75 -0.52 -2.25
N MET A 211 2.82 0.24 -2.47
CA MET A 211 2.73 1.70 -2.67
C MET A 211 2.12 2.07 -4.03
N TYR A 212 2.29 1.21 -5.05
CA TYR A 212 1.89 1.47 -6.44
C TYR A 212 0.57 0.78 -6.81
N VAL A 213 0.26 -0.36 -6.18
CA VAL A 213 -1.00 -1.07 -6.35
C VAL A 213 -2.07 -0.40 -5.49
N LYS A 214 -2.58 0.75 -5.98
CA LYS A 214 -3.82 1.39 -5.51
C LYS A 214 -5.00 0.41 -5.73
N LEU A 215 -5.23 -0.50 -4.78
CA LEU A 215 -6.39 -1.41 -4.76
C LEU A 215 -7.66 -0.54 -4.82
N PRO A 216 -8.52 -0.66 -5.86
CA PRO A 216 -9.55 0.34 -6.12
C PRO A 216 -10.78 0.19 -5.20
N THR A 217 -10.68 0.64 -3.95
CA THR A 217 -11.86 0.89 -3.12
C THR A 217 -11.64 1.92 -2.04
N ILE A 218 -12.55 2.90 -2.05
CA ILE A 218 -12.93 3.90 -1.04
C ILE A 218 -11.77 4.62 -0.32
N SER A 219 -11.96 5.92 -0.13
CA SER A 219 -10.98 6.82 0.46
C SER A 219 -11.66 7.52 1.63
N ASN A 220 -11.47 7.00 2.83
CA ASN A 220 -12.03 7.57 4.05
C ASN A 220 -11.23 8.80 4.55
N THR A 221 -10.95 9.73 3.64
CA THR A 221 -10.26 11.00 3.86
C THR A 221 -11.28 12.14 3.77
N ASN A 222 -11.74 12.60 4.94
CA ASN A 222 -12.48 13.86 5.06
C ASN A 222 -11.53 15.05 4.83
N GLU A 223 -11.23 15.37 3.58
CA GLU A 223 -10.68 16.68 3.22
C GLU A 223 -11.82 17.60 2.71
N PRO A 224 -11.84 18.89 3.07
CA PRO A 224 -12.82 19.83 2.54
C PRO A 224 -12.62 20.00 1.04
N ILE A 225 -13.72 19.99 0.26
CA ILE A 225 -13.69 20.38 -1.14
C ILE A 225 -13.45 21.90 -1.22
N GLU A 226 -12.19 22.32 -1.28
CA GLU A 226 -11.86 23.68 -1.67
C GLU A 226 -12.19 23.91 -3.15
N ASN A 227 -12.77 25.07 -3.46
CA ASN A 227 -13.23 25.40 -4.81
C ASN A 227 -12.05 25.79 -5.72
N GLY A 228 -11.31 24.80 -6.20
CA GLY A 228 -10.25 24.94 -7.21
C GLY A 228 -10.76 25.63 -8.48
N ASN A 229 -9.97 26.57 -9.02
CA ASN A 229 -10.43 27.48 -10.07
C ASN A 229 -10.69 26.79 -11.42
N LEU A 230 -11.81 27.14 -12.05
CA LEU A 230 -12.13 26.79 -13.46
C LEU A 230 -10.98 27.10 -14.45
N LYS A 231 -10.17 28.12 -14.14
CA LYS A 231 -9.04 28.57 -14.95
C LYS A 231 -7.92 27.54 -15.12
N ASP A 232 -7.71 26.65 -14.15
CA ASP A 232 -6.60 25.68 -14.23
C ASP A 232 -6.92 24.51 -15.17
N ASN A 233 -8.20 24.15 -15.30
CA ASN A 233 -8.67 23.21 -16.34
C ASN A 233 -8.55 23.80 -17.75
N GLU A 234 -8.77 25.10 -17.91
CA GLU A 234 -8.56 25.81 -19.17
C GLU A 234 -7.07 25.93 -19.50
N ARG A 235 -6.23 26.30 -18.53
CA ARG A 235 -4.77 26.32 -18.64
C ARG A 235 -4.19 24.95 -19.04
N LYS A 236 -4.71 23.86 -18.48
CA LYS A 236 -4.30 22.49 -18.81
C LYS A 236 -4.56 22.18 -20.29
N ARG A 237 -5.78 22.44 -20.79
CA ARG A 237 -6.14 22.24 -22.21
C ARG A 237 -5.28 23.07 -23.17
N LEU A 238 -4.90 24.29 -22.79
CA LEU A 238 -4.03 25.15 -23.59
C LEU A 238 -2.58 24.64 -23.65
N LEU A 239 -2.06 24.04 -22.58
CA LEU A 239 -0.75 23.36 -22.60
C LEU A 239 -0.78 22.13 -23.52
N ASP A 240 -1.81 21.30 -23.42
CA ASP A 240 -1.97 20.09 -24.24
C ASP A 240 -2.03 20.43 -25.75
N GLN A 241 -2.69 21.54 -26.12
CA GLN A 241 -2.68 22.04 -27.49
C GLN A 241 -1.32 22.58 -27.95
N ASN A 242 -0.57 23.27 -27.09
CA ASN A 242 0.74 23.81 -27.46
C ASN A 242 1.76 22.69 -27.75
N ASN A 243 1.77 21.64 -26.93
CA ASN A 243 2.65 20.47 -27.11
C ASN A 243 2.47 19.82 -28.50
N PHE A 244 1.21 19.65 -28.94
CA PHE A 244 0.88 19.10 -30.26
C PHE A 244 1.38 19.98 -31.43
N LEU A 245 1.38 21.32 -31.25
CA LEU A 245 1.87 22.24 -32.28
C LEU A 245 3.40 22.21 -32.38
N GLU A 246 4.13 22.18 -31.27
CA GLU A 246 5.60 22.07 -31.29
C GLU A 246 6.08 20.74 -31.89
N GLU A 247 5.37 19.64 -31.63
CA GLU A 247 5.68 18.34 -32.23
C GLU A 247 5.51 18.38 -33.76
N ARG A 248 4.46 19.06 -34.26
CA ARG A 248 4.23 19.19 -35.70
C ARG A 248 5.16 20.20 -36.39
N ILE A 249 5.70 21.19 -35.67
CA ILE A 249 6.77 22.07 -36.17
C ILE A 249 8.05 21.26 -36.41
N ARG A 250 8.51 20.50 -35.41
CA ARG A 250 9.72 19.67 -35.52
C ARG A 250 9.68 18.66 -36.68
N TYR A 251 8.51 18.10 -36.98
CA TYR A 251 8.31 17.24 -38.14
C TYR A 251 8.52 17.97 -39.49
N LEU A 252 8.12 19.24 -39.59
CA LEU A 252 8.29 20.03 -40.82
C LEU A 252 9.75 20.48 -41.02
N GLU A 253 10.44 20.82 -39.93
CA GLU A 253 11.86 21.21 -39.95
C GLU A 253 12.76 20.07 -40.48
N ALA A 254 12.52 18.83 -40.03
CA ALA A 254 13.25 17.65 -40.51
C ALA A 254 13.09 17.43 -42.03
N ASN A 255 11.87 17.60 -42.56
CA ASN A 255 11.58 17.43 -43.98
C ASN A 255 12.18 18.55 -44.85
N LEU A 256 12.32 19.77 -44.31
CA LEU A 256 13.01 20.87 -44.99
C LEU A 256 14.50 20.57 -45.18
N GLU A 257 15.17 20.05 -44.16
CA GLU A 257 16.60 19.75 -44.19
C GLU A 257 16.94 18.56 -45.12
N GLU A 258 16.08 17.54 -45.11
CA GLU A 258 16.10 16.41 -46.07
C GLU A 258 15.93 16.87 -47.53
N THR A 259 15.26 18.01 -47.75
CA THR A 259 15.07 18.59 -49.10
C THR A 259 16.29 19.40 -49.54
N LYS A 260 16.89 20.23 -48.67
CA LYS A 260 18.09 21.02 -48.99
C LYS A 260 19.25 20.15 -49.47
N ARG A 261 19.55 19.06 -48.75
CA ARG A 261 20.65 18.13 -49.05
C ARG A 261 20.58 17.53 -50.45
N LYS A 262 19.39 17.47 -51.06
CA LYS A 262 19.18 16.95 -52.43
C LYS A 262 19.42 17.99 -53.52
N VAL A 263 19.42 19.28 -53.18
CA VAL A 263 19.70 20.38 -54.13
C VAL A 263 21.21 20.57 -54.31
N GLU A 264 21.98 20.51 -53.23
CA GLU A 264 23.44 20.72 -53.24
C GLU A 264 24.16 19.71 -54.15
N VAL A 265 23.79 18.42 -54.04
CA VAL A 265 24.35 17.31 -54.86
C VAL A 265 24.17 17.52 -56.38
N VAL A 266 23.11 18.23 -56.80
CA VAL A 266 22.86 18.51 -58.23
C VAL A 266 23.72 19.68 -58.73
N ASN A 267 24.05 20.64 -57.87
CA ASN A 267 24.78 21.85 -58.25
C ASN A 267 26.25 21.59 -58.59
N ASP A 268 26.91 20.70 -57.85
CA ASP A 268 28.34 20.39 -58.00
C ASP A 268 28.69 19.64 -59.29
N SER A 269 27.69 19.15 -60.04
CA SER A 269 27.88 18.33 -61.24
C SER A 269 28.13 19.10 -62.55
N ASN A 270 28.01 20.44 -62.54
CA ASN A 270 27.91 21.26 -63.77
C ASN A 270 29.13 22.16 -64.11
N SER A 271 30.26 22.03 -63.41
CA SER A 271 31.31 23.07 -63.36
C SER A 271 32.69 22.64 -63.91
N SER A 272 32.79 22.24 -65.19
CA SER A 272 34.09 21.96 -65.84
C SER A 272 34.08 22.08 -67.39
N ILE A 273 35.10 22.74 -67.95
CA ILE A 273 35.67 22.71 -69.35
C ILE A 273 35.94 24.13 -69.94
N SER A 274 37.16 24.37 -70.44
CA SER A 274 37.57 25.52 -71.29
C SER A 274 38.96 25.28 -71.94
N ILE A 275 39.23 25.76 -73.17
CA ILE A 275 40.50 25.64 -73.95
C ILE A 275 40.69 26.88 -74.90
N ASP A 276 41.92 27.23 -75.30
CA ASP A 276 42.33 28.56 -75.80
C ASP A 276 43.03 28.65 -77.21
N SER A 277 42.68 29.71 -77.96
CA SER A 277 43.40 30.67 -78.85
C SER A 277 44.67 30.41 -79.75
N PHE A 278 44.60 30.98 -81.00
CA PHE A 278 45.66 31.69 -81.82
C PHE A 278 46.88 30.89 -82.41
N SER A 279 47.68 31.31 -83.43
CA SER A 279 47.66 32.28 -84.59
C SER A 279 48.85 31.93 -85.57
N ALA A 280 49.36 32.61 -86.64
CA ALA A 280 49.20 33.94 -87.29
C ALA A 280 49.58 33.93 -88.84
N VAL A 281 50.29 34.94 -89.39
CA VAL A 281 50.52 35.25 -90.85
C VAL A 281 51.90 35.93 -91.14
N SER A 282 52.55 35.75 -92.33
CA SER A 282 53.27 36.83 -93.10
C SER A 282 53.87 36.46 -94.51
N TYR A 283 54.43 37.44 -95.25
CA TYR A 283 54.76 37.45 -96.71
C TYR A 283 56.14 38.06 -97.11
N ARG A 284 56.79 37.60 -98.23
CA ARG A 284 57.19 38.43 -99.43
C ARG A 284 57.89 37.68 -100.60
N ARG A 285 58.15 38.39 -101.72
CA ARG A 285 58.63 38.00 -103.08
C ARG A 285 59.78 38.94 -103.57
N PRO A 286 60.70 38.57 -104.49
CA PRO A 286 60.65 39.12 -105.89
C PRO A 286 61.45 38.42 -107.06
N SER A 287 60.94 38.48 -108.31
CA SER A 287 61.60 38.68 -109.66
C SER A 287 63.03 38.18 -110.01
N GLU A 288 63.37 37.72 -111.22
CA GLU A 288 62.59 37.30 -112.42
C GLU A 288 63.37 36.32 -113.35
N ASP A 289 64.71 36.30 -113.30
CA ASP A 289 65.49 35.08 -113.63
C ASP A 289 65.11 33.91 -112.69
N ASP A 290 64.53 34.25 -111.53
CA ASP A 290 63.83 33.31 -110.69
C ASP A 290 62.68 32.59 -111.39
N ARG A 291 62.11 33.01 -112.54
CA ARG A 291 60.84 32.43 -113.05
C ARG A 291 60.81 30.91 -113.19
N ASP A 292 61.91 30.23 -113.51
CA ASP A 292 61.92 28.75 -113.58
C ASP A 292 62.11 28.09 -112.20
N ASN A 293 62.93 28.68 -111.33
CA ASN A 293 63.12 28.31 -109.92
C ASN A 293 61.85 28.59 -109.07
N GLU A 294 61.16 29.68 -109.40
CA GLU A 294 59.87 30.12 -108.88
C GLU A 294 58.75 29.26 -109.49
N ASN A 295 58.84 28.81 -110.75
CA ASN A 295 57.93 27.78 -111.29
C ASN A 295 58.08 26.45 -110.55
N GLU A 296 59.30 25.94 -110.32
CA GLU A 296 59.48 24.71 -109.51
C GLU A 296 58.96 24.88 -108.07
N LYS A 297 59.24 26.03 -107.43
CA LYS A 297 58.67 26.35 -106.11
C LYS A 297 57.16 26.53 -106.15
N LEU A 298 56.58 27.10 -107.21
CA LEU A 298 55.13 27.24 -107.40
C LEU A 298 54.48 25.89 -107.66
N ILE A 299 55.12 24.97 -108.40
CA ILE A 299 54.65 23.59 -108.58
C ILE A 299 54.68 22.84 -107.25
N SER A 300 55.80 22.92 -106.51
CA SER A 300 55.89 22.36 -105.14
C SER A 300 54.82 22.95 -104.23
N LYS A 301 54.57 24.27 -104.33
CA LYS A 301 53.54 24.95 -103.54
C LYS A 301 52.12 24.63 -104.00
N ILE A 302 51.89 24.33 -105.28
CA ILE A 302 50.62 23.82 -105.81
C ILE A 302 50.37 22.43 -105.22
N VAL A 303 51.34 21.52 -105.22
CA VAL A 303 51.21 20.20 -104.60
C VAL A 303 50.92 20.33 -103.09
N GLU A 304 51.66 21.16 -102.35
CA GLU A 304 51.36 21.44 -100.93
C GLU A 304 49.96 22.05 -100.72
N LEU A 305 49.48 22.87 -101.66
CA LEU A 305 48.13 23.46 -101.62
C LEU A 305 47.04 22.45 -102.02
N GLU A 306 47.34 21.49 -102.89
CA GLU A 306 46.43 20.40 -103.26
C GLU A 306 46.31 19.38 -102.12
N ASP A 307 47.43 18.99 -101.49
CA ASP A 307 47.45 18.14 -100.28
C ASP A 307 46.70 18.80 -99.12
N THR A 308 46.96 20.08 -98.84
CA THR A 308 46.25 20.79 -97.75
C THR A 308 44.78 21.06 -98.07
N ASN A 309 44.42 21.28 -99.34
CA ASN A 309 43.02 21.37 -99.76
C ASN A 309 42.30 20.00 -99.64
N SER A 310 42.97 18.90 -100.00
CA SER A 310 42.46 17.54 -99.80
C SER A 310 42.20 17.25 -98.31
N HIS A 311 43.15 17.57 -97.44
CA HIS A 311 42.97 17.41 -96.00
C HIS A 311 41.90 18.36 -95.40
N LEU A 312 41.75 19.57 -95.94
CA LEU A 312 40.64 20.45 -95.55
C LEU A 312 39.28 19.91 -95.99
N GLN A 313 39.18 19.28 -97.17
CA GLN A 313 37.97 18.58 -97.62
C GLN A 313 37.65 17.37 -96.73
N GLU A 314 38.66 16.59 -96.33
CA GLU A 314 38.52 15.51 -95.35
C GLU A 314 37.98 16.03 -94.00
N GLN A 315 38.59 17.09 -93.44
CA GLN A 315 38.09 17.71 -92.21
C GLN A 315 36.67 18.27 -92.33
N VAL A 316 36.29 18.83 -93.49
CA VAL A 316 34.93 19.32 -93.74
C VAL A 316 33.94 18.15 -93.82
N ASN A 317 34.31 17.05 -94.47
CA ASN A 317 33.50 15.84 -94.53
C ASN A 317 33.29 15.22 -93.14
N ASP A 318 34.33 15.16 -92.30
CA ASP A 318 34.21 14.62 -90.94
C ASP A 318 33.42 15.54 -90.00
N LYS A 319 33.62 16.87 -90.08
CA LYS A 319 32.76 17.84 -89.38
C LYS A 319 31.30 17.72 -89.83
N SER A 320 31.05 17.49 -91.13
CA SER A 320 29.71 17.25 -91.66
C SER A 320 29.06 15.98 -91.06
N LYS A 321 29.78 14.85 -91.02
CA LYS A 321 29.31 13.60 -90.37
C LYS A 321 28.95 13.82 -88.90
N VAL A 322 29.80 14.52 -88.15
CA VAL A 322 29.56 14.84 -86.73
C VAL A 322 28.34 15.75 -86.56
N CYS A 323 28.15 16.76 -87.42
CA CYS A 323 26.94 17.57 -87.40
C CYS A 323 25.67 16.72 -87.66
N THR A 324 25.68 15.79 -88.62
CA THR A 324 24.53 14.90 -88.87
C THR A 324 24.21 14.01 -87.67
N ASP A 325 25.22 13.34 -87.09
CA ASP A 325 25.06 12.50 -85.89
C ASP A 325 24.52 13.29 -84.68
N LEU A 326 24.98 14.53 -84.49
CA LEU A 326 24.45 15.44 -83.46
C LEU A 326 22.99 15.84 -83.72
N TYR A 327 22.59 16.11 -84.96
CA TYR A 327 21.19 16.38 -85.30
C TYR A 327 20.28 15.16 -85.10
N ASP A 328 20.74 13.96 -85.45
CA ASP A 328 19.99 12.72 -85.21
C ASP A 328 19.82 12.42 -83.71
N LYS A 329 20.87 12.62 -82.91
CA LYS A 329 20.82 12.50 -81.44
C LYS A 329 19.91 13.55 -80.81
N LEU A 330 19.95 14.79 -81.28
CA LEU A 330 19.05 15.85 -80.82
C LEU A 330 17.58 15.50 -81.09
N ARG A 331 17.25 15.04 -82.30
CA ARG A 331 15.89 14.58 -82.66
C ARG A 331 15.40 13.45 -81.74
N LEU A 332 16.24 12.44 -81.49
CA LEU A 332 15.91 11.33 -80.59
C LEU A 332 15.71 11.81 -79.14
N SER A 333 16.48 12.80 -78.69
CA SER A 333 16.30 13.44 -77.38
C SER A 333 14.96 14.20 -77.30
N GLU A 334 14.58 14.96 -78.33
CA GLU A 334 13.27 15.63 -78.36
C GLU A 334 12.10 14.63 -78.33
N GLU A 335 12.20 13.52 -79.06
CA GLU A 335 11.19 12.46 -79.04
C GLU A 335 11.09 11.76 -77.66
N CYS A 336 12.20 11.68 -76.92
CA CYS A 336 12.20 11.17 -75.55
C CYS A 336 11.52 12.16 -74.59
N ILE A 337 11.85 13.45 -74.69
CA ILE A 337 11.24 14.52 -73.89
C ILE A 337 9.73 14.57 -74.10
N ARG A 338 9.24 14.56 -75.35
CA ARG A 338 7.80 14.57 -75.67
C ARG A 338 7.04 13.40 -75.05
N LYS A 339 7.66 12.21 -74.96
CA LYS A 339 7.06 11.03 -74.30
C LYS A 339 6.96 11.24 -72.79
N LEU A 340 8.03 11.70 -72.15
CA LEU A 340 8.06 12.02 -70.72
C LEU A 340 7.04 13.11 -70.36
N GLU A 341 6.85 14.12 -71.20
CA GLU A 341 5.80 15.14 -71.02
C GLU A 341 4.40 14.51 -71.05
N THR A 342 4.11 13.61 -71.99
CA THR A 342 2.80 12.93 -72.06
C THR A 342 2.55 11.98 -70.88
N ASP A 343 3.57 11.25 -70.43
CA ASP A 343 3.46 10.36 -69.27
C ASP A 343 3.31 11.15 -67.96
N PHE A 344 4.01 12.28 -67.82
CA PHE A 344 3.85 13.19 -66.68
C PHE A 344 2.44 13.79 -66.60
N LEU A 345 1.88 14.25 -67.73
CA LEU A 345 0.50 14.73 -67.80
C LEU A 345 -0.51 13.65 -67.41
N ARG A 346 -0.29 12.39 -67.86
CA ARG A 346 -1.14 11.25 -67.52
C ARG A 346 -1.07 10.90 -66.03
N LEU A 347 0.14 10.84 -65.46
CA LEU A 347 0.35 10.58 -64.04
C LEU A 347 -0.29 11.66 -63.17
N LYS A 348 -0.21 12.93 -63.60
CA LYS A 348 -0.88 14.05 -62.91
C LYS A 348 -2.41 13.90 -62.89
N SER A 349 -3.04 13.49 -64.00
CA SER A 349 -4.49 13.24 -64.04
C SER A 349 -4.89 12.19 -63.01
N HIS A 350 -4.17 11.06 -62.99
CA HIS A 350 -4.47 9.96 -62.09
C HIS A 350 -4.30 10.34 -60.61
N TYR A 351 -3.24 11.10 -60.27
CA TYR A 351 -3.05 11.65 -58.93
C TYR A 351 -4.19 12.60 -58.51
N GLU A 352 -4.69 13.44 -59.42
CA GLU A 352 -5.81 14.34 -59.16
C GLU A 352 -7.13 13.53 -58.96
N GLU A 353 -7.32 12.43 -59.68
CA GLU A 353 -8.44 11.50 -59.52
C GLU A 353 -8.39 10.77 -58.16
N ASP A 354 -7.26 10.17 -57.80
CA ASP A 354 -7.07 9.43 -56.53
C ASP A 354 -7.23 10.36 -55.31
N LYS A 355 -6.65 11.57 -55.38
CA LYS A 355 -6.84 12.63 -54.39
C LYS A 355 -8.33 12.97 -54.19
N ASN A 356 -9.08 13.11 -55.29
CA ASN A 356 -10.51 13.39 -55.24
C ASN A 356 -11.36 12.20 -54.73
N ALA A 357 -10.87 10.96 -54.86
CA ALA A 357 -11.48 9.80 -54.23
C ALA A 357 -11.25 9.80 -52.70
N LEU A 358 -10.00 9.98 -52.27
CA LEU A 358 -9.62 10.04 -50.85
C LEU A 358 -10.34 11.16 -50.10
N CYS A 359 -10.53 12.33 -50.70
CA CYS A 359 -11.30 13.43 -50.08
C CYS A 359 -12.75 13.02 -49.76
N LYS A 360 -13.42 12.26 -50.63
CA LYS A 360 -14.81 11.79 -50.42
C LYS A 360 -14.89 10.71 -49.34
N GLU A 361 -13.88 9.83 -49.27
CA GLU A 361 -13.81 8.82 -48.21
C GLU A 361 -13.59 9.46 -46.84
N ILE A 362 -12.73 10.48 -46.75
CA ILE A 362 -12.53 11.29 -45.54
C ILE A 362 -13.83 11.99 -45.11
N GLU A 363 -14.57 12.59 -46.04
CA GLU A 363 -15.87 13.24 -45.76
C GLU A 363 -16.91 12.23 -45.23
N HIS A 364 -17.02 11.04 -45.84
CA HIS A 364 -17.89 9.97 -45.37
C HIS A 364 -17.51 9.49 -43.95
N LEU A 365 -16.22 9.29 -43.68
CA LEU A 365 -15.73 8.89 -42.36
C LEU A 365 -15.95 9.97 -41.29
N GLN A 366 -15.91 11.26 -41.66
CA GLN A 366 -16.27 12.37 -40.76
C GLN A 366 -17.74 12.33 -40.37
N ILE A 367 -18.66 12.11 -41.33
CA ILE A 367 -20.10 11.98 -41.07
C ILE A 367 -20.40 10.75 -40.19
N GLN A 368 -19.74 9.61 -40.47
CA GLN A 368 -19.88 8.42 -39.63
C GLN A 368 -19.39 8.68 -38.20
N LYS A 369 -18.27 9.39 -38.03
CA LYS A 369 -17.75 9.77 -36.71
C LYS A 369 -18.71 10.67 -35.93
N THR A 370 -19.36 11.65 -36.57
CA THR A 370 -20.33 12.52 -35.88
C THR A 370 -21.56 11.76 -35.39
N ASN A 371 -22.04 10.77 -36.17
CA ASN A 371 -23.20 9.95 -35.77
C ASN A 371 -22.86 9.01 -34.59
N VAL A 372 -21.67 8.40 -34.60
CA VAL A 372 -21.20 7.57 -33.48
C VAL A 372 -20.97 8.41 -32.21
N SER A 373 -20.57 9.68 -32.35
CA SER A 373 -20.43 10.60 -31.20
C SER A 373 -21.79 10.89 -30.55
N SER A 374 -22.81 11.27 -31.33
CA SER A 374 -24.13 11.60 -30.77
C SER A 374 -24.85 10.38 -30.19
N GLU A 375 -24.63 9.18 -30.75
CA GLU A 375 -25.07 7.92 -30.14
C GLU A 375 -24.36 7.60 -28.81
N LEU A 376 -23.10 8.01 -28.65
CA LEU A 376 -22.33 7.82 -27.42
C LEU A 376 -22.81 8.82 -26.35
N ASP A 377 -22.97 10.09 -26.70
CA ASP A 377 -23.46 11.14 -25.80
C ASP A 377 -24.85 10.79 -25.25
N ALA A 378 -25.76 10.30 -26.10
CA ALA A 378 -27.10 9.85 -25.70
C ALA A 378 -27.12 8.59 -24.82
N LYS A 379 -26.05 7.78 -24.83
CA LYS A 379 -25.89 6.65 -23.90
C LYS A 379 -25.27 7.09 -22.58
N GLN A 380 -24.37 8.09 -22.59
CA GLN A 380 -23.78 8.65 -21.37
C GLN A 380 -24.81 9.36 -20.49
N THR A 381 -25.75 10.13 -21.07
CA THR A 381 -26.83 10.75 -20.30
C THR A 381 -27.73 9.72 -19.61
N SER A 382 -28.08 8.64 -20.32
CA SER A 382 -28.91 7.56 -19.76
C SER A 382 -28.20 6.76 -18.66
N ASP A 383 -26.88 6.57 -18.74
CA ASP A 383 -26.10 5.93 -17.66
C ASP A 383 -26.02 6.83 -16.42
N GLU A 384 -25.88 8.15 -16.61
CA GLU A 384 -25.83 9.11 -15.50
C GLU A 384 -27.18 9.25 -14.77
N GLU A 385 -28.32 9.24 -15.49
CA GLU A 385 -29.65 9.17 -14.88
C GLU A 385 -29.82 7.92 -13.99
N LEU A 386 -29.34 6.76 -14.47
CA LEU A 386 -29.38 5.50 -13.72
C LEU A 386 -28.46 5.52 -12.48
N ARG A 387 -27.28 6.15 -12.57
CA ARG A 387 -26.38 6.34 -11.41
C ARG A 387 -27.02 7.19 -10.33
N VAL A 388 -27.70 8.28 -10.70
CA VAL A 388 -28.40 9.15 -9.74
C VAL A 388 -29.55 8.41 -9.06
N GLU A 389 -30.32 7.56 -9.76
CA GLU A 389 -31.33 6.71 -9.10
C GLU A 389 -30.68 5.67 -8.18
N PHE A 390 -29.58 5.04 -8.60
CA PHE A 390 -28.87 4.03 -7.81
C PHE A 390 -28.30 4.63 -6.51
N GLN A 391 -27.62 5.78 -6.58
CA GLN A 391 -27.12 6.49 -5.40
C GLN A 391 -28.26 6.81 -4.42
N LYS A 392 -29.38 7.34 -4.92
CA LYS A 392 -30.55 7.67 -4.11
C LYS A 392 -31.15 6.44 -3.40
N LYS A 393 -31.06 5.25 -4.00
CA LYS A 393 -31.42 3.98 -3.32
C LYS A 393 -30.37 3.55 -2.30
N CYS A 394 -29.07 3.70 -2.58
CA CYS A 394 -28.02 3.42 -1.59
C CYS A 394 -28.18 4.28 -0.32
N GLU A 395 -28.50 5.57 -0.46
CA GLU A 395 -28.80 6.47 0.67
C GLU A 395 -30.01 6.00 1.50
N GLN A 396 -31.08 5.53 0.83
CA GLN A 396 -32.26 4.94 1.49
C GLN A 396 -31.91 3.64 2.23
N TYR A 397 -31.14 2.74 1.62
CA TYR A 397 -30.72 1.49 2.25
C TYR A 397 -29.78 1.73 3.44
N ASN A 398 -28.81 2.63 3.32
CA ASN A 398 -27.90 3.00 4.41
C ASN A 398 -28.68 3.59 5.60
N THR A 399 -29.69 4.42 5.33
CA THR A 399 -30.59 4.95 6.37
C THR A 399 -31.42 3.83 7.02
N ALA A 400 -31.90 2.85 6.25
CA ALA A 400 -32.60 1.68 6.79
C ALA A 400 -31.70 0.80 7.67
N ILE A 401 -30.45 0.58 7.26
CA ILE A 401 -29.44 -0.19 8.03
C ILE A 401 -29.13 0.52 9.35
N ALA A 402 -28.90 1.83 9.36
CA ALA A 402 -28.65 2.58 10.61
C ALA A 402 -29.81 2.45 11.62
N ASN A 403 -31.06 2.53 11.14
CA ASN A 403 -32.27 2.31 11.96
C ASN A 403 -32.40 0.86 12.47
N LEU A 404 -31.87 -0.13 11.75
CA LEU A 404 -31.83 -1.53 12.18
C LEU A 404 -30.72 -1.78 13.21
N GLU A 405 -29.54 -1.16 13.06
CA GLU A 405 -28.48 -1.22 14.06
C GLU A 405 -28.89 -0.61 15.40
N GLU A 406 -29.60 0.52 15.39
CA GLU A 406 -30.13 1.13 16.61
C GLU A 406 -31.10 0.19 17.31
N LYS A 407 -32.03 -0.42 16.56
CA LYS A 407 -32.95 -1.43 17.08
C LYS A 407 -32.22 -2.67 17.61
N GLN A 408 -31.14 -3.11 16.98
CA GLN A 408 -30.34 -4.23 17.46
C GLN A 408 -29.63 -3.90 18.79
N LYS A 409 -29.11 -2.68 18.94
CA LYS A 409 -28.52 -2.18 20.20
C LYS A 409 -29.58 -2.14 21.32
N LEU A 410 -30.80 -1.70 21.02
CA LEU A 410 -31.93 -1.72 21.96
C LEU A 410 -32.37 -3.15 22.32
N LEU A 411 -32.37 -4.08 21.37
CA LEU A 411 -32.70 -5.50 21.61
C LEU A 411 -31.70 -6.15 22.57
N VAL A 412 -30.39 -6.01 22.32
CA VAL A 412 -29.33 -6.55 23.18
C VAL A 412 -29.39 -5.96 24.60
N ASN A 413 -29.70 -4.67 24.74
CA ASN A 413 -29.93 -4.06 26.05
C ASN A 413 -31.13 -4.69 26.78
N ALA A 414 -32.24 -4.96 26.08
CA ALA A 414 -33.40 -5.64 26.66
C ALA A 414 -33.10 -7.10 27.04
N GLU A 415 -32.35 -7.83 26.20
CA GLU A 415 -31.92 -9.20 26.48
C GLU A 415 -31.03 -9.30 27.73
N THR A 416 -30.07 -8.37 27.89
CA THR A 416 -29.21 -8.33 29.10
C THR A 416 -30.00 -7.99 30.37
N GLU A 417 -31.01 -7.13 30.29
CA GLU A 417 -31.89 -6.82 31.41
C GLU A 417 -32.82 -8.01 31.76
N ILE A 418 -33.32 -8.75 30.77
CA ILE A 418 -34.07 -10.00 30.99
C ILE A 418 -33.19 -11.03 31.72
N ILE A 419 -31.93 -11.20 31.30
CA ILE A 419 -30.98 -12.12 31.96
C ILE A 419 -30.71 -11.71 33.41
N ARG A 420 -30.62 -10.39 33.70
CA ARG A 420 -30.48 -9.87 35.08
C ARG A 420 -31.70 -10.22 35.92
N LEU A 421 -32.90 -9.91 35.43
CA LEU A 421 -34.16 -10.17 36.13
C LEU A 421 -34.41 -11.67 36.33
N GLU A 422 -34.03 -12.53 35.38
CA GLU A 422 -34.05 -13.98 35.55
C GLU A 422 -33.11 -14.46 36.66
N SER A 423 -31.94 -13.84 36.84
CA SER A 423 -31.00 -14.18 37.92
C SER A 423 -31.61 -13.82 39.28
N GLU A 424 -32.17 -12.62 39.41
CA GLU A 424 -32.87 -12.17 40.63
C GLU A 424 -34.08 -13.08 40.95
N LEU A 425 -34.82 -13.52 39.92
CA LEU A 425 -35.93 -14.47 40.07
C LEU A 425 -35.47 -15.88 40.53
N LYS A 426 -34.25 -16.30 40.19
CA LYS A 426 -33.66 -17.59 40.63
C LYS A 426 -33.22 -17.56 42.10
N GLU A 427 -32.89 -16.39 42.65
CA GLU A 427 -32.53 -16.22 44.08
C GLU A 427 -33.75 -16.08 45.00
N MET A 428 -34.85 -15.50 44.50
CA MET A 428 -36.09 -15.27 45.26
C MET A 428 -36.64 -16.48 46.04
N PRO A 429 -36.62 -17.74 45.53
CA PRO A 429 -37.05 -18.92 46.30
C PRO A 429 -36.16 -19.21 47.51
N ALA A 430 -34.84 -18.99 47.41
CA ALA A 430 -33.90 -19.19 48.50
C ALA A 430 -34.11 -18.14 49.60
N LEU A 431 -34.19 -16.86 49.21
CA LEU A 431 -34.49 -15.75 50.12
C LEU A 431 -35.86 -15.91 50.81
N LYS A 432 -36.86 -16.43 50.10
CA LYS A 432 -38.19 -16.74 50.66
C LYS A 432 -38.14 -17.88 51.68
N LYS A 433 -37.31 -18.91 51.44
CA LYS A 433 -37.07 -20.01 52.40
C LYS A 433 -36.32 -19.51 53.63
N GLU A 434 -35.26 -18.72 53.46
CA GLU A 434 -34.48 -18.13 54.55
C GLU A 434 -35.35 -17.22 55.43
N LYS A 435 -36.15 -16.33 54.81
CA LYS A 435 -37.13 -15.49 55.54
C LYS A 435 -38.13 -16.33 56.34
N SER A 436 -38.55 -17.49 55.84
CA SER A 436 -39.43 -18.41 56.56
C SER A 436 -38.74 -19.07 57.75
N ASP A 437 -37.48 -19.48 57.60
CA ASP A 437 -36.69 -20.09 58.67
C ASP A 437 -36.34 -19.07 59.77
N LEU A 438 -35.90 -17.87 59.40
CA LEU A 438 -35.72 -16.73 60.31
C LEU A 438 -37.02 -16.39 61.04
N GLY A 439 -38.17 -16.44 60.37
CA GLY A 439 -39.50 -16.23 60.98
C GLY A 439 -40.00 -17.37 61.89
N LEU A 440 -39.37 -18.55 61.83
CA LEU A 440 -39.58 -19.63 62.80
C LEU A 440 -38.64 -19.46 64.00
N ARG A 441 -37.34 -19.22 63.74
CA ARG A 441 -36.34 -18.94 64.79
C ARG A 441 -36.72 -17.74 65.66
N LEU A 442 -37.19 -16.66 65.04
CA LEU A 442 -37.63 -15.46 65.76
C LEU A 442 -38.82 -15.74 66.68
N ARG A 443 -39.77 -16.59 66.26
CA ARG A 443 -40.89 -17.00 67.13
C ARG A 443 -40.40 -17.85 68.30
N PHE A 444 -39.56 -18.86 68.05
CA PHE A 444 -38.98 -19.68 69.11
C PHE A 444 -38.21 -18.84 70.14
N GLU A 445 -37.36 -17.91 69.69
CA GLU A 445 -36.64 -17.00 70.60
C GLU A 445 -37.55 -15.98 71.28
N THR A 446 -38.69 -15.60 70.69
CA THR A 446 -39.69 -14.73 71.33
C THR A 446 -40.48 -15.49 72.40
N GLU A 447 -40.88 -16.73 72.13
CA GLU A 447 -41.52 -17.63 73.12
C GLU A 447 -40.57 -17.89 74.29
N ARG A 448 -39.31 -18.23 73.99
CA ARG A 448 -38.25 -18.43 74.99
C ARG A 448 -37.90 -17.14 75.76
N ALA A 449 -37.96 -15.97 75.12
CA ALA A 449 -37.81 -14.69 75.81
C ALA A 449 -38.98 -14.42 76.76
N ASN A 450 -40.22 -14.68 76.35
CA ASN A 450 -41.41 -14.55 77.19
C ASN A 450 -41.42 -15.56 78.37
N GLU A 451 -40.89 -16.77 78.17
CA GLU A 451 -40.69 -17.75 79.25
C GLU A 451 -39.62 -17.28 80.24
N ASN A 452 -38.49 -16.77 79.75
CA ASN A 452 -37.45 -16.16 80.59
C ASN A 452 -37.97 -14.91 81.32
N GLU A 453 -38.80 -14.08 80.69
CA GLU A 453 -39.42 -12.91 81.30
C GLU A 453 -40.38 -13.31 82.43
N LYS A 454 -41.26 -14.31 82.21
CA LYS A 454 -42.10 -14.87 83.29
C LYS A 454 -41.28 -15.49 84.42
N ALA A 455 -40.19 -16.20 84.10
CA ALA A 455 -39.30 -16.75 85.12
C ALA A 455 -38.57 -15.63 85.90
N LEU A 456 -38.20 -14.52 85.25
CA LEU A 456 -37.63 -13.34 85.89
C LEU A 456 -38.68 -12.53 86.66
N GLU A 457 -39.95 -12.54 86.26
CA GLU A 457 -41.08 -11.96 86.99
C GLU A 457 -41.39 -12.80 88.24
N GLU A 458 -41.41 -14.13 88.15
CA GLU A 458 -41.60 -15.00 89.31
C GLU A 458 -40.40 -14.94 90.27
N LEU A 459 -39.16 -15.01 89.75
CA LEU A 459 -37.95 -14.80 90.55
C LEU A 459 -37.92 -13.39 91.14
N GLY A 460 -38.35 -12.38 90.39
CA GLY A 460 -38.47 -10.99 90.83
C GLY A 460 -39.53 -10.81 91.90
N GLY A 461 -40.65 -11.53 91.82
CA GLY A 461 -41.70 -11.61 92.83
C GLY A 461 -41.18 -12.29 94.10
N ARG A 462 -40.56 -13.47 93.98
CA ARG A 462 -39.92 -14.19 95.10
C ARG A 462 -38.77 -13.39 95.73
N LEU A 463 -37.99 -12.64 94.95
CA LEU A 463 -36.96 -11.72 95.45
C LEU A 463 -37.57 -10.46 96.06
N SER A 464 -38.69 -9.96 95.55
CA SER A 464 -39.42 -8.83 96.13
C SER A 464 -40.04 -9.21 97.47
N GLU A 465 -40.71 -10.36 97.55
CA GLU A 465 -41.23 -10.95 98.78
C GLU A 465 -40.09 -11.25 99.76
N SER A 466 -39.03 -11.94 99.33
CA SER A 466 -37.88 -12.22 100.20
C SER A 466 -37.13 -10.95 100.61
N LYS A 467 -37.13 -9.88 99.81
CA LYS A 467 -36.53 -8.59 100.13
C LYS A 467 -37.42 -7.73 101.02
N LEU A 468 -38.74 -7.77 100.84
CA LEU A 468 -39.73 -7.20 101.77
C LEU A 468 -39.59 -7.89 103.12
N ARG A 469 -39.62 -9.22 103.14
CA ARG A 469 -39.43 -10.04 104.34
C ARG A 469 -38.06 -9.84 104.99
N MET A 470 -37.00 -9.62 104.21
CA MET A 470 -35.69 -9.21 104.75
C MET A 470 -35.65 -7.75 105.22
N ILE A 471 -36.45 -6.84 104.64
CA ILE A 471 -36.59 -5.46 105.10
C ILE A 471 -37.39 -5.44 106.41
N GLU A 472 -38.52 -6.17 106.49
CA GLU A 472 -39.29 -6.42 107.70
C GLU A 472 -38.39 -7.01 108.79
N LEU A 473 -37.65 -8.10 108.50
CA LEU A 473 -36.69 -8.66 109.46
C LEU A 473 -35.58 -7.66 109.81
N THR A 474 -35.12 -6.82 108.89
CA THR A 474 -34.12 -5.77 109.17
C THR A 474 -34.72 -4.60 109.95
N GLU A 475 -36.02 -4.34 109.86
CA GLU A 475 -36.74 -3.28 110.58
C GLU A 475 -37.16 -3.73 111.99
N GLU A 476 -37.44 -5.03 112.17
CA GLU A 476 -37.52 -5.70 113.49
C GLU A 476 -36.13 -5.83 114.15
N LEU A 477 -35.08 -6.18 113.38
CA LEU A 477 -33.70 -6.30 113.86
C LEU A 477 -32.92 -4.97 113.85
N LEU A 478 -33.55 -3.85 113.47
CA LEU A 478 -33.00 -2.51 113.64
C LEU A 478 -33.34 -2.03 115.05
N PRO A 479 -32.37 -1.93 115.97
CA PRO A 479 -32.62 -1.22 117.21
C PRO A 479 -32.90 0.24 116.85
N LYS A 480 -34.01 0.80 117.32
CA LYS A 480 -34.20 2.26 117.39
C LYS A 480 -33.19 2.80 118.40
N SER A 481 -31.94 2.93 117.95
CA SER A 481 -30.81 3.13 118.83
C SER A 481 -30.70 4.60 119.25
N ASP A 482 -31.45 4.93 120.31
CA ASP A 482 -30.92 5.77 121.38
C ASP A 482 -29.73 5.02 122.02
N ALA A 483 -28.65 4.90 121.24
CA ALA A 483 -27.47 4.12 121.59
C ALA A 483 -26.87 4.74 122.86
N GLN A 484 -26.95 4.04 123.99
CA GLN A 484 -26.38 4.54 125.23
C GLN A 484 -24.88 4.76 125.03
N TRP A 485 -24.44 6.02 125.13
CA TRP A 485 -23.03 6.34 124.99
C TRP A 485 -22.27 5.73 126.16
N ALA A 486 -21.21 4.98 125.84
CA ALA A 486 -20.30 4.47 126.87
C ALA A 486 -19.76 5.66 127.69
N LYS A 487 -19.71 5.52 129.01
CA LYS A 487 -19.21 6.58 129.89
C LYS A 487 -17.70 6.68 129.74
N ASP A 488 -17.19 7.91 129.70
CA ASP A 488 -15.75 8.18 129.57
C ASP A 488 -14.91 7.65 130.74
N SER A 489 -15.52 7.33 131.89
CA SER A 489 -14.87 6.62 133.02
C SER A 489 -14.54 5.16 132.69
N ASP A 490 -15.39 4.49 131.92
CA ASP A 490 -15.46 3.02 131.87
C ASP A 490 -14.61 2.45 130.71
N VAL A 491 -14.05 3.33 129.87
CA VAL A 491 -13.31 2.98 128.65
C VAL A 491 -11.91 3.61 128.66
N SER A 492 -10.90 2.87 129.10
CA SER A 492 -9.50 3.32 129.14
C SER A 492 -8.80 3.32 127.76
N ASN A 493 -9.29 2.53 126.81
CA ASN A 493 -8.64 2.24 125.54
C ASN A 493 -9.63 2.40 124.36
N CYS A 494 -9.14 2.75 123.17
CA CYS A 494 -9.99 2.91 121.99
C CYS A 494 -10.64 1.58 121.57
N THR A 495 -11.97 1.57 121.39
CA THR A 495 -12.74 0.35 121.04
C THR A 495 -12.35 -0.27 119.67
N ALA A 496 -11.65 0.45 118.79
CA ALA A 496 -11.13 -0.10 117.52
C ALA A 496 -9.64 -0.48 117.58
N CYS A 497 -8.74 0.48 117.84
CA CYS A 497 -7.29 0.22 117.81
C CYS A 497 -6.70 -0.28 119.14
N THR A 498 -7.50 -0.38 120.22
CA THR A 498 -7.10 -0.79 121.57
C THR A 498 -6.01 0.06 122.25
N GLU A 499 -5.57 1.16 121.63
CA GLU A 499 -4.61 2.09 122.23
C GLU A 499 -5.18 2.79 123.48
N VAL A 500 -4.36 2.95 124.51
CA VAL A 500 -4.72 3.67 125.75
C VAL A 500 -4.98 5.16 125.45
N PHE A 501 -6.07 5.69 126.00
CA PHE A 501 -6.38 7.12 125.93
C PHE A 501 -5.51 7.96 126.86
N SER A 502 -5.17 9.18 126.46
CA SER A 502 -4.27 10.07 127.20
C SER A 502 -4.71 11.53 127.09
N MET A 503 -4.03 12.43 127.80
CA MET A 503 -4.32 13.87 127.71
C MET A 503 -4.17 14.44 126.29
N THR A 504 -3.34 13.82 125.44
CA THR A 504 -3.19 14.15 124.02
C THR A 504 -4.13 13.33 123.12
N LYS A 505 -4.34 12.02 123.41
CA LYS A 505 -5.24 11.13 122.66
C LYS A 505 -6.63 11.11 123.30
N ARG A 506 -7.51 12.02 122.86
CA ARG A 506 -8.88 12.21 123.40
C ARG A 506 -9.90 11.16 122.92
N LYS A 507 -10.96 11.02 123.70
CA LYS A 507 -12.10 10.09 123.52
C LYS A 507 -13.19 10.69 122.60
N HIS A 508 -13.78 9.88 121.73
CA HIS A 508 -14.86 10.30 120.82
C HIS A 508 -15.91 9.20 120.58
N HIS A 509 -17.18 9.48 120.88
CA HIS A 509 -18.28 8.55 120.61
C HIS A 509 -18.61 8.42 119.11
N CYS A 510 -18.82 7.20 118.62
CA CYS A 510 -19.47 6.96 117.33
C CYS A 510 -20.97 7.24 117.44
N ARG A 511 -21.53 8.11 116.58
CA ARG A 511 -22.96 8.46 116.61
C ARG A 511 -23.89 7.37 116.03
N MET A 512 -23.34 6.30 115.47
CA MET A 512 -24.09 5.09 115.08
C MET A 512 -24.14 4.01 116.17
N CYS A 513 -23.06 3.83 116.97
CA CYS A 513 -22.94 2.67 117.88
C CYS A 513 -22.57 3.01 119.33
N GLY A 514 -22.55 4.30 119.74
CA GLY A 514 -22.36 4.75 121.12
C GLY A 514 -20.97 4.52 121.75
N SER A 515 -20.14 3.67 121.15
CA SER A 515 -18.81 3.29 121.65
C SER A 515 -17.75 4.38 121.43
N ILE A 516 -16.66 4.33 122.21
CA ILE A 516 -15.62 5.38 122.25
C ILE A 516 -14.39 5.01 121.42
N PHE A 517 -14.03 5.90 120.49
CA PHE A 517 -12.90 5.76 119.57
C PHE A 517 -11.92 6.93 119.69
N CYS A 518 -10.70 6.76 119.16
CA CYS A 518 -9.78 7.87 118.92
C CYS A 518 -10.17 8.64 117.64
N ALA A 519 -9.47 9.74 117.33
CA ALA A 519 -9.75 10.56 116.15
C ALA A 519 -9.66 9.77 114.83
N ASN A 520 -8.59 8.99 114.67
CA ASN A 520 -8.29 8.24 113.44
C ASN A 520 -9.32 7.14 113.18
N CYS A 521 -9.70 6.37 114.21
CA CYS A 521 -10.72 5.31 114.11
C CYS A 521 -12.17 5.83 114.08
N SER A 522 -12.35 7.14 113.92
CA SER A 522 -13.66 7.80 113.80
C SER A 522 -13.58 9.07 112.95
N GLU A 523 -12.76 9.07 111.91
CA GLU A 523 -12.63 10.25 111.04
C GLU A 523 -13.88 10.42 110.16
N GLY A 524 -14.46 9.30 109.72
CA GLY A 524 -15.64 9.26 108.87
C GLY A 524 -16.84 10.05 109.41
N ARG A 525 -17.45 10.87 108.54
CA ARG A 525 -18.73 11.53 108.79
C ARG A 525 -19.75 11.18 107.72
N VAL A 526 -20.91 10.69 108.15
CA VAL A 526 -22.04 10.38 107.27
C VAL A 526 -23.29 11.07 107.82
N LYS A 527 -24.23 11.46 106.95
CA LYS A 527 -25.54 11.94 107.39
C LYS A 527 -26.34 10.77 107.94
N LEU A 528 -26.68 10.81 109.23
CA LEU A 528 -27.46 9.77 109.92
C LEU A 528 -28.92 10.21 110.06
N PRO A 529 -29.90 9.30 110.11
CA PRO A 529 -31.30 9.67 110.31
C PRO A 529 -31.53 10.49 111.59
N SER A 530 -30.86 10.10 112.68
CA SER A 530 -30.92 10.73 114.01
C SER A 530 -30.03 11.98 114.16
N ASN A 531 -29.43 12.51 113.08
CA ASN A 531 -28.66 13.76 113.17
C ASN A 531 -28.72 14.59 111.87
N PRO A 532 -29.24 15.84 111.89
CA PRO A 532 -29.47 16.61 110.67
C PRO A 532 -28.19 17.03 109.93
N ARG A 533 -27.02 16.99 110.58
CA ARG A 533 -25.69 17.27 110.00
C ARG A 533 -24.82 16.00 110.00
N PRO A 534 -23.84 15.85 109.08
CA PRO A 534 -22.97 14.68 109.02
C PRO A 534 -22.26 14.39 110.36
N ALA A 535 -22.65 13.28 110.96
CA ALA A 535 -22.23 12.88 112.30
C ALA A 535 -20.98 11.99 112.24
N ARG A 536 -20.10 12.12 113.24
CA ARG A 536 -18.90 11.29 113.40
C ARG A 536 -19.32 9.83 113.67
N VAL A 537 -18.81 8.91 112.86
CA VAL A 537 -18.96 7.46 113.03
C VAL A 537 -17.59 6.80 113.02
N CYS A 538 -17.48 5.57 113.52
CA CYS A 538 -16.29 4.75 113.29
C CYS A 538 -16.26 4.23 111.84
N ASP A 539 -15.08 3.86 111.36
CA ASP A 539 -14.86 3.66 109.91
C ASP A 539 -15.56 2.39 109.38
N ILE A 540 -15.85 1.43 110.27
CA ILE A 540 -16.72 0.28 109.99
C ILE A 540 -18.12 0.75 109.58
N CYS A 541 -18.73 1.64 110.37
CA CYS A 541 -20.02 2.24 110.05
C CYS A 541 -19.96 3.18 108.83
N TYR A 542 -18.81 3.80 108.54
CA TYR A 542 -18.63 4.65 107.37
C TYR A 542 -18.68 3.84 106.07
N ASN A 543 -17.92 2.74 105.98
CA ASN A 543 -17.78 1.98 104.74
C ASN A 543 -19.06 1.23 104.33
N ILE A 544 -19.83 0.71 105.30
CA ILE A 544 -21.12 0.03 105.05
C ILE A 544 -22.11 0.93 104.29
N LEU A 545 -22.02 2.25 104.45
CA LEU A 545 -22.94 3.22 103.87
C LEU A 545 -22.56 3.69 102.45
N LYS A 546 -21.40 3.26 101.91
CA LYS A 546 -20.82 3.80 100.66
C LYS A 546 -21.14 3.00 99.39
N THR A 547 -21.29 1.68 99.49
CA THR A 547 -21.17 0.74 98.35
C THR A 547 -22.49 0.48 97.56
N ARG A 548 -23.32 1.51 97.31
CA ARG A 548 -24.71 1.30 96.83
C ARG A 548 -25.11 1.80 95.43
N ASN A 549 -24.27 2.51 94.65
CA ASN A 549 -24.69 3.21 93.41
C ASN A 549 -23.78 3.02 92.15
N ASN A 550 -24.38 2.65 90.98
CA ASN A 550 -23.95 2.78 89.54
C ASN A 550 -23.28 1.62 88.73
N PRO A 551 -23.82 1.35 87.50
CA PRO A 551 -23.12 0.77 86.30
C PRO A 551 -23.53 1.40 84.92
N THR A 552 -22.87 1.11 83.76
CA THR A 552 -23.41 1.14 82.33
C THR A 552 -22.37 0.99 81.17
N MET A 553 -22.86 0.77 79.91
CA MET A 553 -22.25 0.97 78.54
C MET A 553 -21.28 -0.10 77.95
N SER A 554 -21.04 -0.23 76.62
CA SER A 554 -21.80 0.00 75.35
C SER A 554 -20.98 -0.47 74.10
N ALA A 555 -21.53 -0.48 72.88
CA ALA A 555 -20.89 -0.98 71.63
C ALA A 555 -20.86 0.04 70.46
N ARG A 556 -19.85 -0.03 69.55
CA ARG A 556 -19.83 0.64 68.21
C ARG A 556 -18.65 0.23 67.29
N LEU A 557 -18.71 0.70 66.02
CA LEU A 557 -17.88 0.46 64.81
C LEU A 557 -18.19 -0.85 64.04
N LEU A 558 -18.54 -0.90 62.73
CA LEU A 558 -18.19 -0.17 61.48
C LEU A 558 -16.92 -0.73 60.80
N ARG A 559 -16.85 -1.21 59.53
CA ARG A 559 -17.48 -0.92 58.20
C ARG A 559 -16.55 -0.09 57.26
N ASN A 560 -16.12 -0.66 56.12
CA ASN A 560 -15.53 -0.05 54.90
C ASN A 560 -15.00 -1.17 53.94
N VAL A 561 -14.70 -1.06 52.62
CA VAL A 561 -15.03 -0.11 51.50
C VAL A 561 -14.70 -0.80 50.13
N LEU A 562 -15.06 -0.23 48.96
CA LEU A 562 -14.73 -0.68 47.58
C LEU A 562 -13.99 0.45 46.79
N THR A 563 -13.20 0.26 45.71
CA THR A 563 -13.60 0.07 44.28
C THR A 563 -12.38 0.21 43.32
N THR A 564 -12.45 -0.26 42.05
CA THR A 564 -11.71 0.11 40.78
C THR A 564 -11.88 -1.03 39.72
N ALA A 565 -11.55 -1.01 38.40
CA ALA A 565 -11.37 0.00 37.31
C ALA A 565 -11.39 -0.73 35.91
N ALA A 566 -11.39 -0.05 34.75
CA ALA A 566 -11.52 -0.68 33.40
C ALA A 566 -11.04 0.17 32.18
N LYS A 567 -10.77 -0.47 31.00
CA LYS A 567 -10.95 0.01 29.57
C LYS A 567 -10.07 -0.70 28.49
N GLN A 568 -10.61 -0.99 27.27
CA GLN A 568 -10.11 -0.51 25.93
C GLN A 568 -11.01 -0.96 24.73
N GLN A 569 -10.68 -0.57 23.47
CA GLN A 569 -11.60 -0.53 22.30
C GLN A 569 -10.88 -0.52 20.91
N GLN A 570 -11.55 -0.87 19.79
CA GLN A 570 -11.01 -0.85 18.38
C GLN A 570 -12.07 -0.51 17.29
N ARG A 571 -11.70 -0.45 15.99
CA ARG A 571 -12.50 0.02 14.81
C ARG A 571 -12.51 -0.95 13.59
N THR A 572 -13.28 -0.63 12.55
CA THR A 572 -13.72 -1.47 11.39
C THR A 572 -13.38 -0.85 10.01
N MET A 573 -13.79 -1.36 8.82
CA MET A 573 -13.60 -2.71 8.20
C MET A 573 -14.12 -2.78 6.71
N TYR A 574 -14.27 -1.68 5.96
CA TYR A 574 -14.96 -1.71 4.64
C TYR A 574 -14.25 -0.95 3.51
N GLU A 575 -13.28 -1.58 2.85
CA GLU A 575 -12.70 -1.15 1.56
C GLU A 575 -12.29 -2.42 0.75
N ASN A 576 -13.01 -2.82 -0.32
CA ASN A 576 -12.66 -4.01 -1.14
C ASN A 576 -13.07 -3.96 -2.66
N PRO A 577 -12.20 -4.34 -3.64
CA PRO A 577 -12.21 -3.73 -4.99
C PRO A 577 -12.93 -4.47 -6.13
N TYR A 578 -13.52 -5.65 -5.92
CA TYR A 578 -13.81 -6.61 -7.02
C TYR A 578 -15.04 -6.33 -7.91
N ILE A 579 -15.53 -5.09 -7.97
CA ILE A 579 -16.75 -4.69 -8.69
C ILE A 579 -16.65 -4.84 -10.23
N ASN A 580 -15.45 -4.90 -10.81
CA ASN A 580 -15.26 -4.87 -12.27
C ASN A 580 -15.37 -6.23 -13.01
N ARG A 581 -16.05 -7.25 -12.45
CA ARG A 581 -15.95 -8.64 -12.94
C ARG A 581 -17.18 -9.27 -13.62
N PHE A 582 -18.29 -8.54 -13.73
CA PHE A 582 -19.59 -9.17 -14.00
C PHE A 582 -19.84 -9.48 -15.49
N LYS A 583 -19.90 -10.78 -15.82
CA LYS A 583 -20.37 -11.30 -17.11
C LYS A 583 -21.91 -11.35 -17.17
N ALA A 584 -22.51 -11.56 -18.34
CA ALA A 584 -23.98 -11.61 -18.47
C ALA A 584 -24.60 -12.88 -17.85
N ARG A 585 -25.82 -12.73 -17.30
CA ARG A 585 -26.57 -13.79 -16.59
C ARG A 585 -27.11 -14.91 -17.49
N SER A 586 -27.21 -16.11 -16.93
CA SER A 586 -28.29 -17.06 -17.27
C SER A 586 -29.51 -16.80 -16.38
N LYS A 587 -30.72 -17.11 -16.85
CA LYS A 587 -31.94 -17.02 -16.02
C LYS A 587 -32.03 -18.23 -15.08
N VAL A 588 -32.45 -18.00 -13.84
CA VAL A 588 -32.76 -19.02 -12.83
C VAL A 588 -34.22 -19.44 -12.96
N SER A 589 -34.54 -20.72 -12.72
CA SER A 589 -35.92 -21.23 -12.73
C SER A 589 -36.83 -20.58 -11.67
N GLU A 590 -38.14 -20.52 -11.94
CA GLU A 590 -39.12 -19.81 -11.10
C GLU A 590 -39.34 -20.48 -9.72
N ASP A 591 -39.18 -21.80 -9.67
CA ASP A 591 -39.30 -22.64 -8.46
C ASP A 591 -38.10 -22.51 -7.50
N PHE A 592 -36.99 -21.89 -7.92
CA PHE A 592 -35.76 -21.87 -7.12
C PHE A 592 -35.85 -20.89 -5.93
N HIS A 593 -35.45 -21.35 -4.75
CA HIS A 593 -35.65 -20.60 -3.49
C HIS A 593 -34.73 -19.37 -3.33
N LYS A 594 -33.43 -19.48 -3.64
CA LYS A 594 -32.46 -18.35 -3.52
C LYS A 594 -32.61 -17.45 -4.75
N LYS A 595 -33.46 -16.42 -4.69
CA LYS A 595 -33.71 -15.53 -5.87
C LYS A 595 -32.68 -14.41 -6.05
N SER A 596 -31.79 -14.22 -5.08
CA SER A 596 -30.63 -13.31 -5.13
C SER A 596 -29.55 -13.77 -4.13
N THR A 597 -28.29 -13.42 -4.38
CA THR A 597 -27.18 -13.51 -3.40
C THR A 597 -27.17 -12.32 -2.43
N GLY A 598 -27.81 -11.20 -2.80
CA GLY A 598 -27.66 -9.92 -2.09
C GLY A 598 -26.32 -9.21 -2.29
N ILE A 599 -25.34 -9.86 -2.93
CA ILE A 599 -24.04 -9.28 -3.28
C ILE A 599 -24.12 -8.73 -4.70
N THR A 600 -23.72 -7.47 -4.90
CA THR A 600 -23.76 -6.81 -6.21
C THR A 600 -22.99 -7.62 -7.26
N GLY A 601 -23.69 -7.98 -8.33
CA GLY A 601 -23.11 -8.65 -9.51
C GLY A 601 -22.73 -10.13 -9.36
N LEU A 602 -22.65 -10.68 -8.14
CA LEU A 602 -22.47 -12.12 -7.94
C LEU A 602 -23.79 -12.87 -8.23
N PHE A 603 -23.79 -13.74 -9.23
CA PHE A 603 -25.03 -14.37 -9.71
C PHE A 603 -25.31 -15.71 -9.04
N VAL A 604 -26.55 -15.87 -8.56
CA VAL A 604 -27.01 -17.12 -7.95
C VAL A 604 -26.81 -18.30 -8.89
N ASN A 605 -26.28 -19.39 -8.37
CA ASN A 605 -26.16 -20.64 -9.09
C ASN A 605 -27.33 -21.57 -8.71
N GLU A 606 -28.10 -22.01 -9.71
CA GLU A 606 -29.23 -22.93 -9.52
C GLU A 606 -28.79 -24.35 -9.13
N ASN A 607 -27.54 -24.73 -9.46
CA ASN A 607 -27.00 -26.08 -9.27
C ASN A 607 -25.59 -26.04 -8.63
N PRO A 608 -25.41 -25.47 -7.42
CA PRO A 608 -24.09 -25.15 -6.88
C PRO A 608 -23.24 -26.40 -6.60
N HIS A 609 -23.83 -27.47 -6.06
CA HIS A 609 -23.16 -28.76 -5.85
C HIS A 609 -22.59 -29.34 -7.15
N ARG A 610 -23.33 -29.23 -8.27
CA ARG A 610 -22.90 -29.67 -9.59
C ARG A 610 -21.76 -28.78 -10.12
N ALA A 611 -21.88 -27.46 -9.97
CA ALA A 611 -20.84 -26.52 -10.37
C ALA A 611 -19.53 -26.79 -9.63
N LEU A 612 -19.55 -26.85 -8.29
CA LEU A 612 -18.39 -27.16 -7.46
C LEU A 612 -17.79 -28.54 -7.78
N THR A 613 -18.62 -29.58 -7.94
CA THR A 613 -18.15 -30.92 -8.32
C THR A 613 -17.43 -30.91 -9.68
N VAL A 614 -17.94 -30.16 -10.67
CA VAL A 614 -17.31 -30.04 -11.98
C VAL A 614 -16.01 -29.23 -11.92
N VAL A 615 -15.95 -28.16 -11.13
CA VAL A 615 -14.75 -27.29 -11.03
C VAL A 615 -13.66 -27.95 -10.19
N TYR A 616 -13.97 -28.47 -8.99
CA TYR A 616 -13.03 -29.27 -8.19
C TYR A 616 -12.54 -30.50 -8.94
N GLY A 617 -13.44 -31.22 -9.64
CA GLY A 617 -13.08 -32.33 -10.51
C GLY A 617 -12.25 -31.92 -11.75
N ARG A 618 -12.22 -30.64 -12.14
CA ARG A 618 -11.29 -30.11 -13.17
C ARG A 618 -9.95 -29.75 -12.55
N ILE A 619 -9.92 -29.15 -11.36
CA ILE A 619 -8.67 -28.84 -10.63
C ILE A 619 -7.89 -30.12 -10.36
N LEU A 620 -8.51 -31.16 -9.80
CA LEU A 620 -7.82 -32.42 -9.48
C LEU A 620 -7.15 -33.03 -10.71
N ARG A 621 -7.82 -33.10 -11.87
CA ARG A 621 -7.24 -33.59 -13.14
C ARG A 621 -6.15 -32.70 -13.74
N ALA A 622 -6.09 -31.43 -13.37
CA ALA A 622 -5.01 -30.52 -13.78
C ALA A 622 -3.81 -30.61 -12.82
N VAL A 623 -4.06 -30.71 -11.51
CA VAL A 623 -3.05 -30.96 -10.47
C VAL A 623 -2.42 -32.36 -10.63
N GLU A 624 -3.18 -33.36 -11.07
CA GLU A 624 -2.71 -34.73 -11.33
C GLU A 624 -1.52 -34.81 -12.32
N GLN A 625 -1.41 -33.82 -13.22
CA GLN A 625 -0.34 -33.72 -14.22
C GLN A 625 0.97 -33.10 -13.65
N MET A 626 0.95 -32.61 -12.41
CA MET A 626 2.12 -32.06 -11.71
C MET A 626 2.82 -33.15 -10.86
N PRO A 627 4.15 -33.09 -10.64
CA PRO A 627 4.85 -34.02 -9.75
C PRO A 627 4.31 -34.01 -8.31
N GLN A 628 4.34 -35.16 -7.61
CA GLN A 628 3.78 -35.30 -6.25
C GLN A 628 4.53 -34.50 -5.18
N ASP A 629 5.80 -34.21 -5.44
CA ASP A 629 6.71 -33.36 -4.66
C ASP A 629 6.45 -31.86 -4.84
N SER A 630 5.68 -31.45 -5.87
CA SER A 630 5.26 -30.05 -6.04
C SER A 630 4.43 -29.57 -4.84
N ALA A 631 4.93 -28.54 -4.16
CA ALA A 631 4.26 -27.95 -3.00
C ALA A 631 2.84 -27.46 -3.33
N TYR A 632 2.65 -26.83 -4.49
CA TYR A 632 1.33 -26.38 -4.96
C TYR A 632 0.36 -27.56 -5.11
N ARG A 633 0.80 -28.65 -5.76
CA ARG A 633 0.02 -29.89 -5.85
C ARG A 633 -0.37 -30.39 -4.47
N LYS A 634 0.59 -30.54 -3.56
CA LYS A 634 0.36 -31.11 -2.23
C LYS A 634 -0.71 -30.37 -1.43
N TYR A 635 -0.71 -29.03 -1.46
CA TYR A 635 -1.69 -28.23 -0.71
C TYR A 635 -3.03 -28.08 -1.43
N THR A 636 -3.04 -27.75 -2.73
CA THR A 636 -4.28 -27.59 -3.50
C THR A 636 -5.03 -28.93 -3.62
N GLU A 637 -4.35 -30.06 -3.84
CA GLU A 637 -5.01 -31.38 -3.91
C GLU A 637 -5.69 -31.74 -2.57
N ALA A 638 -5.08 -31.40 -1.43
CA ALA A 638 -5.64 -31.64 -0.11
C ALA A 638 -6.88 -30.76 0.17
N ILE A 639 -6.78 -29.44 -0.08
CA ILE A 639 -7.89 -28.49 0.14
C ILE A 639 -9.07 -28.83 -0.79
N VAL A 640 -8.81 -29.13 -2.06
CA VAL A 640 -9.85 -29.46 -3.05
C VAL A 640 -10.52 -30.80 -2.71
N LYS A 641 -9.78 -31.83 -2.27
CA LYS A 641 -10.37 -33.09 -1.79
C LYS A 641 -11.24 -32.87 -0.54
N GLN A 642 -10.81 -32.05 0.41
CA GLN A 642 -11.59 -31.71 1.60
C GLN A 642 -12.90 -30.97 1.23
N ARG A 643 -12.81 -29.91 0.40
CA ARG A 643 -14.00 -29.16 -0.04
C ARG A 643 -14.94 -30.02 -0.89
N LEU A 644 -14.42 -30.88 -1.77
CA LEU A 644 -15.23 -31.81 -2.56
C LEU A 644 -15.95 -32.86 -1.69
N ALA A 645 -15.30 -33.39 -0.66
CA ALA A 645 -15.93 -34.29 0.31
C ALA A 645 -17.07 -33.59 1.08
N LEU A 646 -16.90 -32.32 1.46
CA LEU A 646 -17.98 -31.52 2.08
C LEU A 646 -19.17 -31.38 1.12
N VAL A 647 -18.93 -30.99 -0.14
CA VAL A 647 -19.96 -30.88 -1.20
C VAL A 647 -20.69 -32.20 -1.46
N GLN A 648 -20.04 -33.35 -1.28
CA GLN A 648 -20.65 -34.68 -1.42
C GLN A 648 -21.38 -35.17 -0.16
N SER A 649 -21.29 -34.45 0.97
CA SER A 649 -21.78 -34.89 2.29
C SER A 649 -22.95 -34.07 2.86
N GLU A 650 -23.25 -32.90 2.32
CA GLU A 650 -24.29 -31.99 2.82
C GLU A 650 -25.13 -31.45 1.65
N ASP A 651 -26.36 -31.93 1.53
CA ASP A 651 -27.30 -31.48 0.49
C ASP A 651 -27.79 -30.04 0.70
N ASN A 652 -27.76 -29.55 1.95
CA ASN A 652 -28.23 -28.21 2.30
C ASN A 652 -27.14 -27.14 2.07
N ILE A 653 -27.46 -26.14 1.24
CA ILE A 653 -26.54 -25.08 0.82
C ILE A 653 -26.07 -24.21 2.00
N GLU A 654 -26.97 -23.77 2.88
CA GLU A 654 -26.62 -22.87 4.01
C GLU A 654 -25.65 -23.54 5.00
N ARG A 655 -25.83 -24.85 5.25
CA ARG A 655 -24.91 -25.66 6.06
C ARG A 655 -23.59 -25.93 5.35
N LEU A 656 -23.60 -26.08 4.02
CA LEU A 656 -22.38 -26.22 3.22
C LEU A 656 -21.57 -24.92 3.21
N GLU A 657 -22.23 -23.76 3.09
CA GLU A 657 -21.63 -22.42 3.26
C GLU A 657 -20.98 -22.30 4.65
N GLN A 658 -21.70 -22.63 5.73
CA GLN A 658 -21.18 -22.62 7.10
C GLN A 658 -20.00 -23.59 7.33
N LYS A 659 -20.05 -24.80 6.73
CA LYS A 659 -18.97 -25.80 6.84
C LYS A 659 -17.71 -25.43 6.05
N ILE A 660 -17.85 -24.67 4.96
CA ILE A 660 -16.70 -24.20 4.16
C ILE A 660 -16.14 -22.89 4.73
N GLY A 661 -16.99 -22.01 5.26
CA GLY A 661 -16.58 -20.80 6.00
C GLY A 661 -15.93 -19.70 5.17
N MET A 662 -16.22 -19.64 3.86
CA MET A 662 -15.51 -18.80 2.87
C MET A 662 -16.46 -17.92 2.04
N GLY A 663 -17.51 -17.39 2.68
CA GLY A 663 -18.58 -16.64 2.02
C GLY A 663 -19.75 -17.53 1.55
N GLN A 664 -20.58 -16.99 0.67
CA GLN A 664 -21.69 -17.70 0.03
C GLN A 664 -21.20 -18.74 -0.98
N ILE A 665 -22.07 -19.68 -1.35
CA ILE A 665 -21.70 -20.80 -2.22
C ILE A 665 -21.28 -20.33 -3.62
N GLU A 666 -21.80 -19.20 -4.09
CA GLU A 666 -21.38 -18.52 -5.31
C GLU A 666 -19.95 -17.95 -5.21
N GLU A 667 -19.55 -17.41 -4.06
CA GLU A 667 -18.17 -16.94 -3.82
C GLU A 667 -17.19 -18.13 -3.79
N VAL A 668 -17.62 -19.24 -3.19
CA VAL A 668 -16.86 -20.51 -3.18
C VAL A 668 -16.73 -21.11 -4.60
N ILE A 669 -17.72 -20.88 -5.47
CA ILE A 669 -17.64 -21.24 -6.90
C ILE A 669 -16.63 -20.33 -7.63
N GLU A 670 -16.67 -19.01 -7.46
CA GLU A 670 -15.69 -18.12 -8.10
C GLU A 670 -14.26 -18.42 -7.61
N GLN A 671 -14.06 -18.61 -6.30
CA GLN A 671 -12.78 -19.09 -5.74
C GLN A 671 -12.29 -20.37 -6.43
N ALA A 672 -13.17 -21.32 -6.69
CA ALA A 672 -12.82 -22.57 -7.36
C ALA A 672 -12.50 -22.36 -8.85
N GLU A 673 -13.20 -21.47 -9.56
CA GLU A 673 -12.87 -21.15 -10.95
C GLU A 673 -11.53 -20.42 -11.06
N LEU A 674 -11.20 -19.57 -10.09
CA LEU A 674 -9.89 -18.91 -9.97
C LEU A 674 -8.76 -19.87 -9.62
N GLU A 675 -9.01 -20.82 -8.71
CA GLU A 675 -8.03 -21.87 -8.40
C GLU A 675 -7.80 -22.77 -9.62
N LEU A 676 -8.81 -22.99 -10.48
CA LEU A 676 -8.66 -23.71 -11.75
C LEU A 676 -7.87 -22.91 -12.80
N GLU A 677 -8.05 -21.59 -12.88
CA GLU A 677 -7.22 -20.71 -13.72
C GLU A 677 -5.76 -20.69 -13.23
N THR A 678 -5.56 -20.51 -11.92
CA THR A 678 -4.25 -20.57 -11.26
C THR A 678 -3.58 -21.92 -11.48
N THR A 679 -4.30 -23.04 -11.32
CA THR A 679 -3.78 -24.40 -11.55
C THR A 679 -3.26 -24.56 -12.98
N ARG A 680 -3.96 -24.01 -13.99
CA ARG A 680 -3.49 -24.04 -15.39
C ARG A 680 -2.24 -23.19 -15.57
N ASN A 681 -2.20 -21.99 -15.00
CA ASN A 681 -1.04 -21.10 -15.09
C ASN A 681 0.20 -21.72 -14.40
N ILE A 682 0.03 -22.41 -13.27
CA ILE A 682 1.08 -23.21 -12.62
C ILE A 682 1.51 -24.39 -13.50
N LEU A 683 0.56 -25.07 -14.16
CA LEU A 683 0.83 -26.20 -15.06
C LEU A 683 1.63 -25.79 -16.31
N ASP A 684 1.27 -24.67 -16.94
CA ASP A 684 1.92 -24.14 -18.14
C ASP A 684 3.29 -23.53 -17.86
N SER A 685 3.43 -22.78 -16.76
CA SER A 685 4.72 -22.22 -16.32
C SER A 685 5.66 -23.26 -15.70
N LYS A 686 5.11 -24.41 -15.27
CA LYS A 686 5.78 -25.47 -14.53
C LYS A 686 6.56 -24.97 -13.31
N ALA A 687 5.91 -24.21 -12.43
CA ALA A 687 6.55 -23.57 -11.26
C ALA A 687 7.18 -24.52 -10.21
N TRP A 688 7.20 -25.84 -10.45
CA TRP A 688 7.92 -26.85 -9.69
C TRP A 688 9.25 -27.30 -10.33
N GLU A 689 9.51 -26.97 -11.60
CA GLU A 689 10.85 -27.19 -12.18
C GLU A 689 11.86 -26.26 -11.50
N PRO A 690 13.12 -26.69 -11.28
CA PRO A 690 14.13 -25.85 -10.68
C PRO A 690 14.32 -24.53 -11.44
N LEU A 691 14.57 -23.45 -10.71
CA LEU A 691 14.93 -22.16 -11.31
C LEU A 691 16.11 -22.33 -12.28
N VAL A 692 16.10 -21.55 -13.36
CA VAL A 692 17.14 -21.55 -14.40
C VAL A 692 18.53 -21.26 -13.83
N GLU A 693 18.53 -20.50 -12.73
CA GLU A 693 19.71 -20.13 -11.96
C GLU A 693 19.51 -20.61 -10.52
N ALA A 694 20.51 -21.26 -9.93
CA ALA A 694 20.39 -21.83 -8.60
C ALA A 694 20.34 -20.71 -7.53
N ALA A 695 19.29 -20.71 -6.72
CA ALA A 695 19.11 -19.78 -5.60
C ALA A 695 20.37 -19.70 -4.71
N PRO A 696 20.90 -18.49 -4.42
CA PRO A 696 22.03 -18.32 -3.51
C PRO A 696 21.80 -18.95 -2.14
N LYS A 697 22.86 -19.52 -1.56
CA LYS A 697 22.80 -20.20 -0.25
C LYS A 697 22.28 -19.23 0.82
N GLY A 698 21.14 -19.57 1.40
CA GLY A 698 20.47 -18.78 2.45
C GLY A 698 19.28 -17.95 1.97
N GLN A 699 19.07 -17.74 0.66
CA GLN A 699 17.97 -16.92 0.12
C GLN A 699 16.57 -17.32 0.64
N TRP A 700 16.39 -18.62 0.94
CA TRP A 700 15.11 -19.21 1.35
C TRP A 700 15.16 -19.84 2.75
N ALA A 701 16.13 -19.45 3.59
CA ALA A 701 16.19 -19.89 4.98
C ALA A 701 15.15 -19.13 5.84
N TRP A 702 14.42 -19.83 6.71
CA TRP A 702 13.42 -19.23 7.59
C TRP A 702 13.25 -20.03 8.90
N PRO A 703 13.07 -19.37 10.06
CA PRO A 703 13.27 -17.94 10.28
C PRO A 703 14.77 -17.58 10.25
N VAL A 704 15.05 -16.28 10.11
CA VAL A 704 16.40 -15.69 10.23
C VAL A 704 16.61 -15.22 11.67
#